data_AF-A0ABD5E0X4-F1
#
_entry.id   AF-A0ABD5E0X4-F1
#
_cell.length_a   1.000
_cell.length_b   1.000
_cell.length_c   1.000
_cell.angle_alpha   90.00
_cell.angle_beta   90.00
_cell.angle_gamma   90.00
#
_symmetry.space_group_name_H-M   'P 1'
#
loop_
_entity.id
_entity.type
_entity.pdbx_description
1 polymer ?
#
loop_
_entity_poly.entity_id
_entity_poly.type
_entity_poly.pdbx_seq_one_letter_code
_entity_poly.pdbx_strand_id
1 'polypeptide(L)'
;MSLRVGDPAEIGGYVLEARLGSGGMGTVFLARTGSGRPVAIKLIHQQFAADEEFRTRFRQEVAAARRVSGAFTAAVVDAAPDAEQPWMATSYIEGDTLSQHIAAKGPLGGAELRRLAIGLAEALRDIHRVGVVHRDLKPSNVVLSPEGPRVIDFGISRAADQQTLTMTGRIIGTPPFMSPEQLQAPRGVGPRSDVFSLGTLLVYSVTGHGPFDADSPYMTAYQVVHEEPALDAVPQPLRALVELCLDKEPERRPSADELLVLLRDLPSDLGTVGGDGLGASRTRDVTTRHDEVTSRTAGAILPAEAPPSPEAPRTADAHADAPDAARAPVAPDAAGTSAAPDVPGDHDDPRDTTLSGRRPRRRWRSVLAAVVAVSAVGGGVAVVTAAGSGESGEGKNSGVAAPAPPDGFAPWRRTVPGGRADIPDELRCVGRGEAVFCGGGGVIASRLDVKDGSRVWTVKSRGVPVQGLYLVGATQDTVLGYRFAPEDAPQEPRREVVALDAKTGHELWSVPTDTQSQAVTGRSQEALVAGTAVVSVDATGSHLESRDAHSGDVTWKTPFPAGTRCAPVLAGTRLLAMCARDGEIDALDVRHPTLHTVDRASGRLGSALAVKGPVVPVGATGGRLALLRVHKEGPASTGYDGVALADPATRKVTYAPLARTYDGTPGMAGGTVYVSGQTGRVTAIDPESGRAKWSRQTAVEGASGPAAGERALYFSSATGRVVALSPSTGEILWTTDPRVDGLTGEQGSGPRVTVAGGALVVAADKNTLFAFDARKPPKSG
;
A
#
# COMPACT_ATOMS: atom_id res chain seq x y z
N MET A 1 9.28 -23.78 10.20
CA MET A 1 9.69 -22.84 11.28
C MET A 1 9.19 -23.37 12.61
N SER A 2 9.88 -23.11 13.73
CA SER A 2 9.34 -23.48 15.06
C SER A 2 8.05 -22.70 15.36
N LEU A 3 7.20 -23.28 16.22
CA LEU A 3 6.03 -22.58 16.75
C LEU A 3 6.45 -21.33 17.52
N ARG A 4 5.64 -20.26 17.45
CA ARG A 4 5.90 -18.98 18.12
C ARG A 4 5.09 -18.88 19.41
N VAL A 5 5.51 -17.99 20.31
CA VAL A 5 4.73 -17.61 21.49
C VAL A 5 3.40 -17.00 21.03
N GLY A 6 2.29 -17.67 21.34
CA GLY A 6 0.94 -17.29 20.93
C GLY A 6 0.31 -18.19 19.85
N ASP A 7 1.08 -19.10 19.24
CA ASP A 7 0.50 -20.16 18.41
C ASP A 7 -0.17 -21.22 19.33
N PRO A 8 -1.35 -21.77 18.96
CA PRO A 8 -2.02 -22.78 19.76
C PRO A 8 -1.19 -24.07 19.84
N ALA A 9 -1.27 -24.80 20.96
CA ALA A 9 -0.60 -26.08 21.11
C ALA A 9 -1.27 -27.18 20.26
N GLU A 10 -2.58 -27.09 20.09
CA GLU A 10 -3.38 -28.00 19.28
C GLU A 10 -4.53 -27.26 18.59
N ILE A 11 -5.00 -27.80 17.47
CA ILE A 11 -6.19 -27.34 16.75
C ILE A 11 -7.04 -28.57 16.45
N GLY A 12 -8.30 -28.60 16.86
CA GLY A 12 -9.21 -29.70 16.51
C GLY A 12 -8.72 -31.09 16.98
N GLY A 13 -7.93 -31.16 18.05
CA GLY A 13 -7.31 -32.40 18.54
C GLY A 13 -6.00 -32.79 17.82
N TYR A 14 -5.49 -31.96 16.92
CA TYR A 14 -4.20 -32.15 16.27
C TYR A 14 -3.12 -31.32 16.97
N VAL A 15 -2.13 -31.99 17.55
CA VAL A 15 -0.96 -31.34 18.14
C VAL A 15 -0.08 -30.73 17.05
N LEU A 16 0.23 -29.44 17.17
CA LEU A 16 1.01 -28.72 16.17
C LEU A 16 2.51 -28.99 16.35
N GLU A 17 3.22 -29.24 15.26
CA GLU A 17 4.66 -29.52 15.25
C GLU A 17 5.47 -28.30 14.81
N ALA A 18 4.97 -27.60 13.78
CA ALA A 18 5.69 -26.50 13.17
C ALA A 18 4.74 -25.54 12.46
N ARG A 19 5.22 -24.33 12.19
CA ARG A 19 4.55 -23.38 11.30
C ARG A 19 5.09 -23.55 9.88
N LEU A 20 4.19 -23.74 8.92
CA LEU A 20 4.49 -23.88 7.49
C LEU A 20 4.42 -22.52 6.77
N GLY A 21 3.48 -21.66 7.17
CA GLY A 21 3.33 -20.34 6.56
C GLY A 21 2.28 -19.47 7.24
N SER A 22 2.21 -18.20 6.84
CA SER A 22 1.19 -17.26 7.29
C SER A 22 0.78 -16.36 6.15
N GLY A 23 -0.51 -16.16 5.95
CA GLY A 23 -1.06 -15.30 4.91
C GLY A 23 -2.15 -14.38 5.44
N GLY A 24 -2.78 -13.62 4.54
CA GLY A 24 -3.78 -12.61 4.89
C GLY A 24 -5.06 -13.16 5.54
N MET A 25 -5.39 -14.44 5.34
CA MET A 25 -6.60 -15.09 5.86
C MET A 25 -6.37 -16.01 7.05
N GLY A 26 -5.13 -16.38 7.33
CA GLY A 26 -4.86 -17.47 8.26
C GLY A 26 -3.38 -17.87 8.39
N THR A 27 -3.14 -18.82 9.27
CA THR A 27 -1.82 -19.42 9.50
C THR A 27 -1.89 -20.91 9.26
N VAL A 28 -0.87 -21.45 8.56
CA VAL A 28 -0.80 -22.87 8.21
C VAL A 28 0.25 -23.55 9.09
N PHE A 29 -0.16 -24.62 9.74
CA PHE A 29 0.65 -25.41 10.67
C PHE A 29 0.82 -26.84 10.16
N LEU A 30 1.96 -27.45 10.46
CA LEU A 30 2.18 -28.88 10.35
C LEU A 30 1.70 -29.55 11.62
N ALA A 31 0.92 -30.62 11.49
CA ALA A 31 0.51 -31.48 12.60
C ALA A 31 0.50 -32.94 12.14
N ARG A 32 0.21 -33.87 13.06
CA ARG A 32 -0.02 -35.29 12.73
C ARG A 32 -1.40 -35.75 13.17
N THR A 33 -2.00 -36.58 12.32
CA THR A 33 -3.16 -37.40 12.71
C THR A 33 -2.81 -38.38 13.83
N GLY A 34 -3.81 -38.92 14.52
CA GLY A 34 -3.60 -39.99 15.51
C GLY A 34 -2.91 -41.26 14.95
N SER A 35 -2.93 -41.44 13.61
CA SER A 35 -2.20 -42.53 12.93
C SER A 35 -0.78 -42.12 12.48
N GLY A 36 -0.26 -40.96 12.91
CA GLY A 36 1.08 -40.47 12.56
C GLY A 36 1.23 -39.82 11.18
N ARG A 37 0.16 -39.78 10.36
CA ARG A 37 0.20 -39.15 9.02
C ARG A 37 0.26 -37.62 9.14
N PRO A 38 1.17 -36.94 8.41
CA PRO A 38 1.32 -35.49 8.49
C PRO A 38 0.17 -34.76 7.77
N VAL A 39 -0.28 -33.65 8.36
CA VAL A 39 -1.36 -32.79 7.84
C VAL A 39 -0.96 -31.32 7.92
N ALA A 40 -1.45 -30.54 6.96
CA ALA A 40 -1.36 -29.08 6.96
C ALA A 40 -2.69 -28.50 7.47
N ILE A 41 -2.65 -27.80 8.60
CA ILE A 41 -3.83 -27.20 9.24
C ILE A 41 -3.80 -25.69 9.03
N LYS A 42 -4.76 -25.19 8.25
CA LYS A 42 -5.00 -23.77 8.05
C LYS A 42 -5.98 -23.28 9.08
N LEU A 43 -5.49 -22.50 10.05
CA LEU A 43 -6.28 -21.81 11.05
C LEU A 43 -6.62 -20.41 10.53
N ILE A 44 -7.91 -20.11 10.43
CA ILE A 44 -8.38 -18.79 9.99
C ILE A 44 -8.11 -17.76 11.08
N HIS A 45 -7.63 -16.57 10.71
CA HIS A 45 -7.40 -15.51 11.70
C HIS A 45 -8.72 -15.09 12.36
N GLN A 46 -8.67 -14.78 13.66
CA GLN A 46 -9.85 -14.47 14.47
C GLN A 46 -10.72 -13.33 13.89
N GLN A 47 -10.10 -12.39 13.16
CA GLN A 47 -10.80 -11.30 12.47
C GLN A 47 -11.79 -11.76 11.39
N PHE A 48 -11.60 -12.93 10.77
CA PHE A 48 -12.55 -13.52 9.81
C PHE A 48 -13.47 -14.56 10.46
N ALA A 49 -13.08 -15.07 11.64
CA ALA A 49 -13.83 -16.09 12.36
C ALA A 49 -15.21 -15.61 12.83
N ALA A 50 -15.37 -14.29 13.05
CA ALA A 50 -16.60 -13.63 13.49
C ALA A 50 -17.48 -13.12 12.33
N ASP A 51 -16.99 -13.16 11.08
CA ASP A 51 -17.75 -12.73 9.90
C ASP A 51 -18.64 -13.89 9.40
N GLU A 52 -19.95 -13.74 9.52
CA GLU A 52 -20.93 -14.75 9.12
C GLU A 52 -20.96 -15.00 7.60
N GLU A 53 -20.66 -13.98 6.80
CA GLU A 53 -20.54 -14.09 5.35
C GLU A 53 -19.27 -14.87 4.97
N PHE A 54 -18.16 -14.58 5.65
CA PHE A 54 -16.93 -15.38 5.53
C PHE A 54 -17.17 -16.83 5.93
N ARG A 55 -17.79 -17.10 7.09
CA ARG A 55 -18.07 -18.47 7.56
C ARG A 55 -18.95 -19.25 6.60
N THR A 56 -19.97 -18.62 6.02
CA THR A 56 -20.82 -19.24 5.00
C THR A 56 -20.03 -19.65 3.77
N ARG A 57 -19.11 -18.79 3.31
CA ARG A 57 -18.24 -19.09 2.18
C ARG A 57 -17.16 -20.11 2.51
N PHE A 58 -16.57 -20.05 3.70
CA PHE A 58 -15.58 -21.03 4.17
C PHE A 58 -16.22 -22.43 4.26
N ARG A 59 -17.48 -22.54 4.72
CA ARG A 59 -18.25 -23.79 4.65
C ARG A 59 -18.40 -24.29 3.21
N GLN A 60 -18.73 -23.40 2.27
CA GLN A 60 -18.84 -23.75 0.85
C GLN A 60 -17.49 -24.18 0.26
N GLU A 61 -16.39 -23.53 0.64
CA GLU A 61 -15.02 -23.87 0.23
C GLU A 61 -14.62 -25.26 0.75
N VAL A 62 -14.82 -25.53 2.05
CA VAL A 62 -14.57 -26.85 2.63
C VAL A 62 -15.42 -27.91 1.93
N ALA A 63 -16.69 -27.63 1.64
CA ALA A 63 -17.57 -28.56 0.94
C ALA A 63 -17.13 -28.81 -0.51
N ALA A 64 -16.63 -27.78 -1.21
CA ALA A 64 -16.09 -27.89 -2.56
C ALA A 64 -14.76 -28.65 -2.58
N ALA A 65 -13.82 -28.29 -1.70
CA ALA A 65 -12.51 -28.91 -1.59
C ALA A 65 -12.60 -30.40 -1.22
N ARG A 66 -13.60 -30.80 -0.41
CA ARG A 66 -13.88 -32.22 -0.10
C ARG A 66 -14.31 -33.05 -1.31
N ARG A 67 -14.85 -32.42 -2.37
CA ARG A 67 -15.24 -33.12 -3.61
C ARG A 67 -14.07 -33.33 -4.55
N VAL A 68 -13.02 -32.54 -4.41
CA VAL A 68 -11.82 -32.67 -5.23
C VAL A 68 -10.97 -33.80 -4.66
N SER A 69 -10.84 -34.88 -5.43
CA SER A 69 -9.95 -36.00 -5.11
C SER A 69 -9.14 -36.33 -6.35
N GLY A 70 -7.83 -36.45 -6.20
CA GLY A 70 -6.94 -36.79 -7.31
C GLY A 70 -5.49 -36.76 -6.86
N ALA A 71 -4.62 -37.38 -7.65
CA ALA A 71 -3.20 -37.43 -7.36
C ALA A 71 -2.60 -36.01 -7.23
N PHE A 72 -3.12 -35.04 -7.99
CA PHE A 72 -2.48 -33.71 -8.14
C PHE A 72 -2.99 -32.62 -7.19
N THR A 73 -3.76 -32.96 -6.15
CA THR A 73 -4.32 -31.98 -5.19
C THR A 73 -4.13 -32.43 -3.75
N ALA A 74 -4.07 -31.47 -2.81
CA ALA A 74 -4.08 -31.80 -1.38
C ALA A 74 -5.49 -32.18 -0.91
N ALA A 75 -5.70 -33.46 -0.59
CA ALA A 75 -6.99 -33.94 -0.10
C ALA A 75 -7.33 -33.33 1.27
N VAL A 76 -8.59 -32.92 1.45
CA VAL A 76 -9.11 -32.46 2.76
C VAL A 76 -9.24 -33.66 3.69
N VAL A 77 -8.57 -33.62 4.83
CA VAL A 77 -8.55 -34.67 5.86
C VAL A 77 -9.62 -34.41 6.91
N ASP A 78 -9.72 -33.17 7.38
CA ASP A 78 -10.71 -32.75 8.38
C ASP A 78 -10.97 -31.24 8.25
N ALA A 79 -12.08 -30.75 8.79
CA ALA A 79 -12.38 -29.32 8.87
C ALA A 79 -13.48 -29.05 9.90
N ALA A 80 -13.32 -27.96 10.64
CA ALA A 80 -14.37 -27.42 11.51
C ALA A 80 -14.64 -25.96 11.13
N PRO A 81 -15.43 -25.72 10.06
CA PRO A 81 -15.76 -24.37 9.65
C PRO A 81 -16.66 -23.64 10.67
N ASP A 82 -17.33 -24.39 11.54
CA ASP A 82 -18.22 -23.84 12.57
C ASP A 82 -17.55 -23.65 13.94
N ALA A 83 -16.28 -24.03 14.10
CA ALA A 83 -15.54 -23.78 15.33
C ALA A 83 -15.46 -22.28 15.67
N GLU A 84 -15.18 -21.97 16.94
CA GLU A 84 -14.95 -20.59 17.40
C GLU A 84 -13.90 -19.88 16.53
N GLN A 85 -12.84 -20.61 16.18
CA GLN A 85 -11.88 -20.22 15.16
C GLN A 85 -11.90 -21.27 14.04
N PRO A 86 -12.45 -20.96 12.85
CA PRO A 86 -12.56 -21.90 11.74
C PRO A 86 -11.19 -22.44 11.31
N TRP A 87 -11.15 -23.71 10.95
CA TRP A 87 -9.93 -24.34 10.43
C TRP A 87 -10.23 -25.47 9.45
N MET A 88 -9.24 -25.77 8.61
CA MET A 88 -9.26 -26.89 7.67
C MET A 88 -7.91 -27.60 7.67
N ALA A 89 -7.94 -28.93 7.70
CA ALA A 89 -6.77 -29.80 7.61
C ALA A 89 -6.75 -30.50 6.25
N THR A 90 -5.61 -30.43 5.56
CA THR A 90 -5.34 -31.17 4.33
C THR A 90 -4.15 -32.12 4.52
N SER A 91 -3.99 -33.08 3.62
CA SER A 91 -2.78 -33.89 3.57
C SER A 91 -1.56 -32.98 3.39
N TYR A 92 -0.55 -33.14 4.25
CA TYR A 92 0.70 -32.41 4.08
C TYR A 92 1.45 -32.95 2.86
N ILE A 93 1.93 -32.05 2.02
CA ILE A 93 2.70 -32.39 0.83
C ILE A 93 4.15 -31.99 1.08
N GLU A 94 5.03 -32.96 1.01
CA GLU A 94 6.46 -32.74 1.14
C GLU A 94 7.03 -32.16 -0.17
N GLY A 95 7.69 -31.01 -0.07
CA GLY A 95 8.30 -30.34 -1.21
C GLY A 95 8.35 -28.82 -1.04
N ASP A 96 9.16 -28.16 -1.86
CA ASP A 96 9.20 -26.71 -1.96
C ASP A 96 8.00 -26.23 -2.80
N THR A 97 7.45 -25.06 -2.48
CA THR A 97 6.55 -24.39 -3.44
C THR A 97 7.31 -24.00 -4.70
N LEU A 98 6.64 -23.86 -5.84
CA LEU A 98 7.25 -23.39 -7.08
C LEU A 98 7.93 -22.03 -6.87
N SER A 99 7.32 -21.12 -6.10
CA SER A 99 7.96 -19.84 -5.73
C SER A 99 9.30 -19.99 -5.00
N GLN A 100 9.37 -20.93 -4.05
CA GLN A 100 10.60 -21.20 -3.29
C GLN A 100 11.64 -21.89 -4.17
N HIS A 101 11.22 -22.82 -5.03
CA HIS A 101 12.10 -23.50 -5.95
C HIS A 101 12.76 -22.51 -6.91
N ILE A 102 11.97 -21.66 -7.58
CA ILE A 102 12.49 -20.68 -8.55
C ILE A 102 13.43 -19.69 -7.86
N ALA A 103 13.08 -19.21 -6.66
CA ALA A 103 13.95 -18.32 -5.89
C ALA A 103 15.28 -18.96 -5.47
N ALA A 104 15.28 -20.27 -5.17
CA ALA A 104 16.46 -20.98 -4.68
C ALA A 104 17.32 -21.59 -5.79
N LYS A 105 16.70 -22.07 -6.88
CA LYS A 105 17.32 -22.90 -7.92
C LYS A 105 17.22 -22.30 -9.32
N GLY A 106 16.45 -21.22 -9.49
CA GLY A 106 16.23 -20.57 -10.78
C GLY A 106 15.13 -21.22 -11.62
N PRO A 107 14.93 -20.74 -12.86
CA PRO A 107 13.87 -21.20 -13.75
C PRO A 107 13.97 -22.68 -14.16
N LEU A 108 12.82 -23.29 -14.45
CA LEU A 108 12.69 -24.66 -14.93
C LEU A 108 12.87 -24.73 -16.45
N GLY A 109 13.50 -25.81 -16.92
CA GLY A 109 13.67 -26.10 -18.35
C GLY A 109 13.30 -27.53 -18.71
N GLY A 110 13.30 -27.80 -20.02
CA GLY A 110 13.21 -29.14 -20.59
C GLY A 110 12.10 -30.02 -20.01
N ALA A 111 12.47 -31.25 -19.60
CA ALA A 111 11.53 -32.25 -19.11
C ALA A 111 10.85 -31.88 -17.78
N GLU A 112 11.48 -31.06 -16.94
CA GLU A 112 10.90 -30.65 -15.66
C GLU A 112 9.74 -29.66 -15.86
N LEU A 113 9.93 -28.69 -16.75
CA LEU A 113 8.88 -27.76 -17.17
C LEU A 113 7.70 -28.51 -17.82
N ARG A 114 7.97 -29.51 -18.67
CA ARG A 114 6.92 -30.34 -19.27
C ARG A 114 6.12 -31.13 -18.22
N ARG A 115 6.81 -31.74 -17.24
CA ARG A 115 6.14 -32.46 -16.14
C ARG A 115 5.28 -31.52 -15.29
N LEU A 116 5.77 -30.30 -15.02
CA LEU A 116 5.01 -29.28 -14.32
C LEU A 116 3.73 -28.94 -15.09
N ALA A 117 3.86 -28.61 -16.38
CA ALA A 117 2.73 -28.22 -17.22
C ALA A 117 1.64 -29.30 -17.29
N ILE A 118 2.03 -30.56 -17.54
CA ILE A 118 1.11 -31.69 -17.58
C ILE A 118 0.42 -31.87 -16.22
N GLY A 119 1.20 -31.92 -15.13
CA GLY A 119 0.63 -32.17 -13.80
C GLY A 119 -0.33 -31.06 -13.33
N LEU A 120 -0.06 -29.80 -13.70
CA LEU A 120 -0.98 -28.69 -13.40
C LEU A 120 -2.25 -28.73 -14.24
N ALA A 121 -2.16 -29.08 -15.52
CA ALA A 121 -3.34 -29.26 -16.36
C ALA A 121 -4.19 -30.45 -15.87
N GLU A 122 -3.57 -31.54 -15.38
CA GLU A 122 -4.28 -32.68 -14.76
C GLU A 122 -4.96 -32.26 -13.46
N ALA A 123 -4.30 -31.46 -12.63
CA ALA A 123 -4.91 -30.89 -11.44
C ALA A 123 -6.14 -30.03 -11.77
N LEU A 124 -6.02 -29.11 -12.73
CA LEU A 124 -7.14 -28.26 -13.13
C LEU A 124 -8.30 -29.06 -13.69
N ARG A 125 -8.04 -30.09 -14.52
CA ARG A 125 -9.09 -31.00 -15.01
C ARG A 125 -9.83 -31.67 -13.86
N ASP A 126 -9.12 -32.21 -12.88
CA ASP A 126 -9.74 -32.90 -11.74
C ASP A 126 -10.59 -31.94 -10.89
N ILE A 127 -10.14 -30.70 -10.72
CA ILE A 127 -10.88 -29.63 -10.02
C ILE A 127 -12.15 -29.24 -10.80
N HIS A 128 -12.01 -28.99 -12.10
CA HIS A 128 -13.10 -28.52 -12.96
C HIS A 128 -14.20 -29.57 -13.14
N ARG A 129 -13.84 -30.86 -13.20
CA ARG A 129 -14.78 -31.99 -13.34
C ARG A 129 -15.79 -32.09 -12.20
N VAL A 130 -15.44 -31.63 -11.00
CA VAL A 130 -16.34 -31.60 -9.85
C VAL A 130 -17.08 -30.25 -9.69
N GLY A 131 -17.04 -29.42 -10.72
CA GLY A 131 -17.73 -28.12 -10.77
C GLY A 131 -17.07 -27.04 -9.92
N VAL A 132 -15.78 -27.18 -9.59
CA VAL A 132 -15.01 -26.23 -8.80
C VAL A 132 -14.07 -25.45 -9.72
N VAL A 133 -13.81 -24.17 -9.41
CA VAL A 133 -12.81 -23.32 -10.09
C VAL A 133 -11.82 -22.87 -9.01
N HIS A 134 -10.52 -22.93 -9.29
CA HIS A 134 -9.47 -22.65 -8.31
C HIS A 134 -9.37 -21.16 -7.96
N ARG A 135 -9.39 -20.27 -8.94
CA ARG A 135 -9.41 -18.78 -8.84
C ARG A 135 -8.19 -18.10 -8.20
N ASP A 136 -7.28 -18.83 -7.56
CA ASP A 136 -6.04 -18.31 -6.99
C ASP A 136 -4.83 -19.18 -7.34
N LEU A 137 -4.72 -19.62 -8.60
CA LEU A 137 -3.57 -20.41 -9.03
C LEU A 137 -2.35 -19.49 -9.18
N LYS A 138 -1.29 -19.73 -8.40
CA LYS A 138 -0.07 -18.92 -8.36
C LYS A 138 1.13 -19.74 -7.87
N PRO A 139 2.39 -19.26 -8.02
CA PRO A 139 3.57 -20.06 -7.68
C PRO A 139 3.68 -20.53 -6.23
N SER A 140 3.11 -19.81 -5.26
CA SER A 140 3.08 -20.25 -3.85
C SER A 140 2.01 -21.30 -3.54
N ASN A 141 1.06 -21.53 -4.46
CA ASN A 141 -0.01 -22.53 -4.34
C ASN A 141 0.29 -23.81 -5.14
N VAL A 142 1.51 -23.96 -5.66
CA VAL A 142 2.00 -25.16 -6.33
C VAL A 142 3.16 -25.73 -5.54
N VAL A 143 3.02 -26.94 -5.00
CA VAL A 143 4.09 -27.65 -4.29
C VAL A 143 4.74 -28.66 -5.25
N LEU A 144 6.06 -28.61 -5.36
CA LEU A 144 6.85 -29.53 -6.17
C LEU A 144 7.24 -30.73 -5.28
N SER A 145 6.44 -31.80 -5.33
CA SER A 145 6.71 -33.01 -4.58
C SER A 145 7.54 -34.01 -5.41
N PRO A 146 8.18 -35.00 -4.77
CA PRO A 146 8.87 -36.08 -5.47
C PRO A 146 7.97 -36.87 -6.45
N GLU A 147 6.66 -36.86 -6.23
CA GLU A 147 5.66 -37.57 -7.03
C GLU A 147 5.06 -36.70 -8.16
N GLY A 148 5.47 -35.43 -8.24
CA GLY A 148 4.97 -34.45 -9.21
C GLY A 148 4.37 -33.19 -8.56
N PRO A 149 3.97 -32.20 -9.37
CA PRO A 149 3.37 -30.97 -8.85
C PRO A 149 2.03 -31.25 -8.18
N ARG A 150 1.74 -30.49 -7.13
CA ARG A 150 0.50 -30.57 -6.36
C ARG A 150 -0.08 -29.18 -6.17
N VAL A 151 -1.36 -29.01 -6.49
CA VAL A 151 -2.08 -27.74 -6.28
C VAL A 151 -2.70 -27.73 -4.88
N ILE A 152 -2.52 -26.62 -4.17
CA ILE A 152 -3.02 -26.38 -2.82
C ILE A 152 -3.82 -25.08 -2.75
N ASP A 153 -4.61 -24.90 -1.68
CA ASP A 153 -5.28 -23.64 -1.33
C ASP A 153 -6.22 -23.07 -2.42
N PHE A 154 -7.42 -23.65 -2.53
CA PHE A 154 -8.49 -23.16 -3.38
C PHE A 154 -8.89 -21.73 -3.01
N GLY A 155 -8.82 -20.79 -3.95
CA GLY A 155 -9.14 -19.38 -3.77
C GLY A 155 -10.63 -19.05 -3.66
N ILE A 156 -11.46 -19.98 -3.20
CA ILE A 156 -12.93 -19.83 -3.18
C ILE A 156 -13.36 -18.74 -2.19
N SER A 157 -12.66 -18.61 -1.06
CA SER A 157 -12.78 -17.49 -0.11
C SER A 157 -12.49 -16.10 -0.69
N ARG A 158 -11.77 -15.99 -1.84
CA ARG A 158 -11.50 -14.71 -2.51
C ARG A 158 -12.67 -14.17 -3.35
N ALA A 159 -13.75 -14.93 -3.56
CA ALA A 159 -14.94 -14.39 -4.20
C ALA A 159 -15.57 -13.22 -3.41
N ALA A 160 -15.25 -13.10 -2.11
CA ALA A 160 -15.54 -11.96 -1.25
C ALA A 160 -14.78 -10.68 -1.65
N ASP A 161 -13.48 -10.84 -1.88
CA ASP A 161 -12.57 -9.76 -2.21
C ASP A 161 -12.77 -9.22 -3.63
N GLN A 162 -13.45 -9.98 -4.48
CA GLN A 162 -13.74 -9.56 -5.83
C GLN A 162 -15.01 -8.70 -5.95
N GLN A 163 -15.96 -8.78 -5.01
CA GLN A 163 -16.97 -7.71 -4.86
C GLN A 163 -16.32 -6.40 -4.37
N THR A 164 -15.18 -6.55 -3.69
CA THR A 164 -14.36 -5.49 -3.11
C THR A 164 -13.45 -4.83 -4.16
N LEU A 165 -13.15 -5.50 -5.29
CA LEU A 165 -12.42 -4.95 -6.45
C LEU A 165 -13.11 -3.71 -7.06
N THR A 166 -14.44 -3.74 -7.15
CA THR A 166 -15.25 -2.63 -7.69
C THR A 166 -15.66 -1.60 -6.63
N MET A 167 -15.56 -1.93 -5.34
CA MET A 167 -16.01 -1.06 -4.24
C MET A 167 -14.88 -0.41 -3.42
N THR A 168 -13.64 -0.91 -3.47
CA THR A 168 -12.51 -0.37 -2.67
C THR A 168 -11.31 0.09 -3.50
N GLY A 169 -11.35 -0.13 -4.82
CA GLY A 169 -10.23 0.20 -5.71
C GLY A 169 -8.93 -0.53 -5.38
N ARG A 170 -8.93 -1.55 -4.50
CA ARG A 170 -7.77 -2.40 -4.23
C ARG A 170 -7.83 -3.65 -5.09
N ILE A 171 -6.76 -3.92 -5.84
CA ILE A 171 -6.60 -5.22 -6.50
C ILE A 171 -6.26 -6.24 -5.42
N ILE A 172 -7.27 -6.99 -4.99
CA ILE A 172 -7.08 -8.08 -4.05
C ILE A 172 -6.80 -9.35 -4.84
N GLY A 173 -5.54 -9.78 -4.78
CA GLY A 173 -5.03 -10.92 -5.51
C GLY A 173 -3.54 -10.78 -5.76
N THR A 174 -2.99 -11.65 -6.61
CA THR A 174 -1.66 -11.46 -7.16
C THR A 174 -1.86 -11.12 -8.63
N PRO A 175 -2.05 -9.83 -9.00
CA PRO A 175 -2.48 -9.42 -10.34
C PRO A 175 -1.76 -10.11 -11.51
N PRO A 176 -0.43 -10.36 -11.48
CA PRO A 176 0.25 -11.09 -12.55
C PRO A 176 -0.34 -12.46 -12.90
N PHE A 177 -1.03 -13.12 -11.96
CA PHE A 177 -1.62 -14.46 -12.14
C PHE A 177 -3.15 -14.45 -12.23
N MET A 178 -3.78 -13.27 -12.22
CA MET A 178 -5.23 -13.14 -12.37
C MET A 178 -5.61 -13.07 -13.84
N SER A 179 -6.78 -13.61 -14.20
CA SER A 179 -7.34 -13.48 -15.54
C SER A 179 -8.01 -12.10 -15.76
N PRO A 180 -8.14 -11.62 -17.00
CA PRO A 180 -8.82 -10.36 -17.32
C PRO A 180 -10.24 -10.29 -16.75
N GLU A 181 -11.01 -11.38 -16.89
CA GLU A 181 -12.38 -11.46 -16.40
C GLU A 181 -12.46 -11.44 -14.86
N GLN A 182 -11.44 -11.92 -14.15
CA GLN A 182 -11.36 -11.79 -12.69
C GLN A 182 -11.11 -10.34 -12.24
N LEU A 183 -10.46 -9.53 -13.09
CA LEU A 183 -10.19 -8.12 -12.82
C LEU A 183 -11.35 -7.21 -13.24
N GLN A 184 -12.05 -7.54 -14.33
CA GLN A 184 -13.12 -6.72 -14.90
C GLN A 184 -14.51 -7.04 -14.34
N ALA A 185 -14.88 -8.32 -14.24
CA ALA A 185 -16.23 -8.76 -13.96
C ALA A 185 -16.23 -10.05 -13.12
N PRO A 186 -16.04 -9.96 -11.80
CA PRO A 186 -15.87 -11.14 -10.97
C PRO A 186 -17.11 -12.02 -10.78
N ARG A 187 -18.26 -11.60 -11.31
CA ARG A 187 -19.45 -12.46 -11.45
C ARG A 187 -19.34 -13.22 -12.77
N GLY A 188 -19.25 -14.55 -12.71
CA GLY A 188 -19.19 -15.40 -13.90
C GLY A 188 -17.80 -15.98 -14.22
N VAL A 189 -16.80 -15.77 -13.35
CA VAL A 189 -15.47 -16.39 -13.45
C VAL A 189 -15.60 -17.92 -13.48
N GLY A 190 -15.31 -18.50 -14.64
CA GLY A 190 -15.43 -19.92 -14.94
C GLY A 190 -14.08 -20.65 -15.02
N PRO A 191 -14.08 -21.94 -15.41
CA PRO A 191 -12.88 -22.77 -15.53
C PRO A 191 -11.75 -22.19 -16.40
N ARG A 192 -12.11 -21.44 -17.45
CA ARG A 192 -11.16 -20.81 -18.39
C ARG A 192 -10.27 -19.74 -17.72
N SER A 193 -10.66 -19.23 -16.56
CA SER A 193 -9.85 -18.30 -15.77
C SER A 193 -8.61 -18.99 -15.18
N ASP A 194 -8.75 -20.24 -14.71
CA ASP A 194 -7.61 -21.00 -14.19
C ASP A 194 -6.62 -21.37 -15.30
N VAL A 195 -7.10 -21.52 -16.54
CA VAL A 195 -6.26 -21.77 -17.72
C VAL A 195 -5.38 -20.56 -18.03
N PHE A 196 -5.91 -19.34 -17.90
CA PHE A 196 -5.11 -18.12 -17.99
C PHE A 196 -4.06 -18.06 -16.88
N SER A 197 -4.45 -18.31 -15.63
CA SER A 197 -3.50 -18.37 -14.51
C SER A 197 -2.42 -19.42 -14.74
N LEU A 198 -2.74 -20.57 -15.32
CA LEU A 198 -1.75 -21.59 -15.70
C LEU A 198 -0.79 -21.06 -16.77
N GLY A 199 -1.28 -20.37 -17.80
CA GLY A 199 -0.44 -19.71 -18.82
C GLY A 199 0.58 -18.75 -18.18
N THR A 200 0.13 -17.89 -17.27
CA THR A 200 1.03 -16.96 -16.56
C THR A 200 2.06 -17.68 -15.68
N LEU A 201 1.65 -18.78 -15.05
CA LEU A 201 2.50 -19.60 -14.19
C LEU A 201 3.58 -20.34 -14.99
N LEU A 202 3.27 -20.81 -16.20
CA LEU A 202 4.25 -21.44 -17.09
C LEU A 202 5.33 -20.46 -17.57
N VAL A 203 4.95 -19.21 -17.87
CA VAL A 203 5.92 -18.14 -18.19
C VAL A 203 6.82 -17.86 -16.99
N TYR A 204 6.23 -17.75 -15.80
CA TYR A 204 6.99 -17.58 -14.56
C TYR A 204 7.95 -18.75 -14.30
N SER A 205 7.51 -19.98 -14.55
CA SER A 205 8.36 -21.16 -14.37
C SER A 205 9.60 -21.16 -15.24
N VAL A 206 9.54 -20.63 -16.46
CA VAL A 206 10.67 -20.66 -17.41
C VAL A 206 11.53 -19.40 -17.42
N THR A 207 11.02 -18.27 -16.93
CA THR A 207 11.73 -16.99 -16.94
C THR A 207 12.07 -16.42 -15.55
N GLY A 208 11.39 -16.92 -14.51
CA GLY A 208 11.42 -16.33 -13.17
C GLY A 208 10.58 -15.06 -13.00
N HIS A 209 9.95 -14.57 -14.07
CA HIS A 209 9.19 -13.32 -14.16
C HIS A 209 7.82 -13.56 -14.82
N GLY A 210 6.82 -12.72 -14.58
CA GLY A 210 5.49 -12.88 -15.16
C GLY A 210 5.45 -12.45 -16.64
N PRO A 211 4.41 -12.86 -17.41
CA PRO A 211 4.19 -12.30 -18.75
C PRO A 211 3.71 -10.85 -18.73
N PHE A 212 3.24 -10.38 -17.57
CA PHE A 212 2.79 -9.02 -17.30
C PHE A 212 3.49 -8.57 -16.01
N ASP A 213 4.57 -7.81 -16.13
CA ASP A 213 5.32 -7.27 -15.00
C ASP A 213 5.39 -5.74 -15.11
N ALA A 214 5.04 -5.08 -14.01
CA ALA A 214 5.06 -3.64 -13.88
C ALA A 214 5.34 -3.24 -12.42
N ASP A 215 5.83 -2.02 -12.22
CA ASP A 215 6.22 -1.48 -10.90
C ASP A 215 5.03 -1.21 -9.95
N SER A 216 3.80 -1.46 -10.40
CA SER A 216 2.57 -1.25 -9.64
C SER A 216 1.57 -2.37 -9.92
N PRO A 217 0.93 -2.96 -8.89
CA PRO A 217 -0.15 -3.93 -9.05
C PRO A 217 -1.27 -3.45 -9.98
N TYR A 218 -1.53 -2.14 -10.02
CA TYR A 218 -2.51 -1.51 -10.90
C TYR A 218 -2.09 -1.52 -12.36
N MET A 219 -0.81 -1.23 -12.62
CA MET A 219 -0.26 -1.30 -13.97
C MET A 219 -0.20 -2.74 -14.46
N THR A 220 0.12 -3.70 -13.58
CA THR A 220 0.05 -5.12 -13.94
C THR A 220 -1.37 -5.55 -14.26
N ALA A 221 -2.37 -5.14 -13.47
CA ALA A 221 -3.77 -5.43 -13.81
C ALA A 221 -4.21 -4.79 -15.13
N TYR A 222 -3.78 -3.56 -15.39
CA TYR A 222 -4.01 -2.91 -16.69
C TYR A 222 -3.39 -3.72 -17.84
N GLN A 223 -2.13 -4.13 -17.69
CA GLN A 223 -1.44 -4.97 -18.69
C GLN A 223 -2.14 -6.32 -18.90
N VAL A 224 -2.54 -6.98 -17.82
CA VAL A 224 -3.32 -8.22 -17.88
C VAL A 224 -4.59 -8.03 -18.70
N VAL A 225 -5.26 -6.90 -18.57
CA VAL A 225 -6.51 -6.62 -19.28
C VAL A 225 -6.30 -6.14 -20.72
N HIS A 226 -5.30 -5.31 -20.98
CA HIS A 226 -5.20 -4.53 -22.22
C HIS A 226 -3.95 -4.78 -23.07
N GLU A 227 -2.85 -5.27 -22.49
CA GLU A 227 -1.57 -5.40 -23.19
C GLU A 227 -1.27 -6.86 -23.57
N GLU A 228 -0.41 -7.05 -24.57
CA GLU A 228 0.04 -8.38 -25.00
C GLU A 228 1.06 -8.98 -24.02
N PRO A 229 1.07 -10.31 -23.80
CA PRO A 229 2.02 -10.96 -22.90
C PRO A 229 3.45 -10.97 -23.46
N ALA A 230 4.44 -10.73 -22.61
CA ALA A 230 5.85 -10.89 -22.98
C ALA A 230 6.24 -12.38 -22.99
N LEU A 231 6.47 -12.95 -24.18
CA LEU A 231 6.72 -14.39 -24.38
C LEU A 231 8.07 -14.72 -25.03
N ASP A 232 8.93 -13.73 -25.25
CA ASP A 232 10.18 -13.88 -26.00
C ASP A 232 11.14 -14.90 -25.37
N ALA A 233 11.13 -15.02 -24.05
CA ALA A 233 11.95 -15.96 -23.29
C ALA A 233 11.29 -17.35 -23.12
N VAL A 234 10.07 -17.57 -23.63
CA VAL A 234 9.39 -18.87 -23.59
C VAL A 234 9.86 -19.75 -24.76
N PRO A 235 10.27 -21.01 -24.53
CA PRO A 235 10.69 -21.92 -25.60
C PRO A 235 9.62 -22.13 -26.66
N GLN A 236 10.02 -22.15 -27.94
CA GLN A 236 9.11 -22.23 -29.08
C GLN A 236 8.09 -23.38 -29.02
N PRO A 237 8.45 -24.61 -28.55
CA PRO A 237 7.47 -25.70 -28.43
C PRO A 237 6.34 -25.39 -27.44
N LEU A 238 6.60 -24.59 -26.40
CA LEU A 238 5.61 -24.24 -25.38
C LEU A 238 4.88 -22.92 -25.69
N ARG A 239 5.52 -22.02 -26.44
CA ARG A 239 5.03 -20.66 -26.70
C ARG A 239 3.62 -20.62 -27.28
N ALA A 240 3.35 -21.38 -28.35
CA ALA A 240 2.04 -21.39 -29.00
C ALA A 240 0.90 -21.83 -28.05
N LEU A 241 1.21 -22.74 -27.13
CA LEU A 241 0.25 -23.20 -26.13
C LEU A 241 0.02 -22.16 -25.03
N VAL A 242 1.08 -21.47 -24.60
CA VAL A 242 0.98 -20.36 -23.64
C VAL A 242 0.19 -19.18 -24.24
N GLU A 243 0.40 -18.86 -25.51
CA GLU A 243 -0.38 -17.85 -26.24
C GLU A 243 -1.88 -18.17 -26.20
N LEU A 244 -2.26 -19.42 -26.48
CA LEU A 244 -3.66 -19.87 -26.39
C LEU A 244 -4.24 -19.74 -24.97
N CYS A 245 -3.44 -20.03 -23.93
CA CYS A 245 -3.87 -19.87 -22.55
C CYS A 245 -4.07 -18.40 -22.14
N LEU A 246 -3.27 -17.49 -22.72
CA LEU A 246 -3.25 -16.06 -22.35
C LEU A 246 -4.15 -15.18 -23.22
N ASP A 247 -5.01 -15.78 -24.06
CA ASP A 247 -6.03 -15.03 -24.81
C ASP A 247 -6.92 -14.22 -23.83
N LYS A 248 -7.20 -12.97 -24.16
CA LYS A 248 -8.00 -12.10 -23.29
C LYS A 248 -9.45 -12.58 -23.19
N GLU A 249 -9.98 -13.21 -24.24
CA GLU A 249 -11.34 -13.74 -24.27
C GLU A 249 -11.39 -15.17 -23.71
N PRO A 250 -12.13 -15.44 -22.61
CA PRO A 250 -12.14 -16.75 -21.95
C PRO A 250 -12.55 -17.91 -22.86
N GLU A 251 -13.46 -17.66 -23.81
CA GLU A 251 -14.01 -18.68 -24.71
C GLU A 251 -13.01 -19.13 -25.79
N ARG A 252 -11.94 -18.37 -26.03
CA ARG A 252 -10.88 -18.72 -26.98
C ARG A 252 -9.77 -19.57 -26.37
N ARG A 253 -9.70 -19.62 -25.04
CA ARG A 253 -8.72 -20.45 -24.32
C ARG A 253 -9.13 -21.91 -24.39
N PRO A 254 -8.19 -22.87 -24.46
CA PRO A 254 -8.50 -24.30 -24.38
C PRO A 254 -8.98 -24.68 -22.98
N SER A 255 -9.63 -25.84 -22.87
CA SER A 255 -10.12 -26.39 -21.60
C SER A 255 -8.98 -27.16 -20.96
N ALA A 256 -9.08 -27.51 -19.68
CA ALA A 256 -8.05 -28.33 -19.06
C ALA A 256 -7.87 -29.68 -19.80
N ASP A 257 -8.94 -30.27 -20.34
CA ASP A 257 -8.89 -31.49 -21.15
C ASP A 257 -8.18 -31.28 -22.50
N GLU A 258 -8.54 -30.23 -23.24
CA GLU A 258 -7.90 -29.90 -24.52
C GLU A 258 -6.42 -29.56 -24.31
N LEU A 259 -6.11 -28.81 -23.25
CA LEU A 259 -4.76 -28.43 -22.88
C LEU A 259 -3.89 -29.66 -22.56
N LEU A 260 -4.45 -30.68 -21.91
CA LEU A 260 -3.74 -31.92 -21.63
C LEU A 260 -3.38 -32.70 -22.88
N VAL A 261 -4.25 -32.70 -23.89
CA VAL A 261 -3.94 -33.32 -25.18
C VAL A 261 -2.78 -32.58 -25.83
N LEU A 262 -2.88 -31.24 -25.92
CA LEU A 262 -1.83 -30.40 -26.52
C LEU A 262 -0.48 -30.54 -25.80
N LEU A 263 -0.48 -30.60 -24.46
CA LEU A 263 0.75 -30.77 -23.66
C LEU A 263 1.40 -32.15 -23.83
N ARG A 264 0.62 -33.20 -24.09
CA ARG A 264 1.14 -34.55 -24.33
C ARG A 264 1.83 -34.68 -25.67
N ASP A 265 1.38 -33.91 -26.66
CA ASP A 265 1.96 -33.87 -28.00
C ASP A 265 3.27 -33.04 -28.06
N LEU A 266 3.60 -32.30 -27.00
CA LEU A 266 4.87 -31.58 -26.92
C LEU A 266 6.07 -32.54 -26.78
N PRO A 267 7.24 -32.20 -27.37
CA PRO A 267 8.47 -32.97 -27.23
C PRO A 267 8.85 -33.20 -25.76
N SER A 268 9.46 -34.35 -25.46
CA SER A 268 9.89 -34.70 -24.08
C SER A 268 10.89 -33.71 -23.47
N ASP A 269 11.63 -32.99 -24.30
CA ASP A 269 12.53 -31.90 -23.92
C ASP A 269 12.12 -30.61 -24.64
N LEU A 270 11.76 -29.59 -23.85
CA LEU A 270 11.34 -28.28 -24.31
C LEU A 270 12.52 -27.32 -24.56
N GLY A 271 13.77 -27.73 -24.27
CA GLY A 271 14.96 -26.89 -24.38
C GLY A 271 15.21 -25.97 -23.16
N THR A 272 16.31 -25.23 -23.20
CA THR A 272 16.70 -24.20 -22.20
C THR A 272 16.88 -22.83 -22.87
N VAL A 273 16.65 -21.73 -22.15
CA VAL A 273 16.92 -20.37 -22.65
C VAL A 273 18.44 -20.21 -22.79
N GLY A 274 18.91 -20.11 -24.03
CA GLY A 274 20.33 -20.21 -24.38
C GLY A 274 21.19 -19.10 -23.80
N GLY A 275 22.27 -19.50 -23.12
CA GLY A 275 23.47 -18.68 -22.99
C GLY A 275 24.28 -18.77 -24.28
N ASP A 276 24.44 -17.65 -24.97
CA ASP A 276 25.65 -17.35 -25.73
C ASP A 276 25.75 -15.84 -26.02
N GLY A 277 26.85 -15.22 -25.58
CA GLY A 277 27.38 -13.97 -26.14
C GLY A 277 26.97 -12.61 -25.52
N LEU A 278 27.56 -12.24 -24.37
CA LEU A 278 28.48 -11.08 -24.20
C LEU A 278 28.71 -10.74 -22.71
N GLY A 279 29.97 -10.63 -22.33
CA GLY A 279 30.44 -10.70 -20.95
C GLY A 279 30.53 -9.39 -20.17
N ALA A 280 30.47 -9.59 -18.85
CA ALA A 280 31.19 -8.90 -17.77
C ALA A 280 30.90 -7.41 -17.48
N SER A 281 30.10 -7.19 -16.44
CA SER A 281 30.67 -6.53 -15.26
C SER A 281 30.17 -7.14 -13.95
N ARG A 282 31.15 -7.36 -13.08
CA ARG A 282 31.14 -8.19 -11.88
C ARG A 282 30.24 -7.63 -10.78
N THR A 283 29.45 -8.54 -10.22
CA THR A 283 29.06 -8.61 -8.82
C THR A 283 30.21 -8.21 -7.88
N ARG A 284 29.91 -7.38 -6.88
CA ARG A 284 30.67 -7.34 -5.62
C ARG A 284 29.88 -8.09 -4.56
N ASP A 285 30.40 -9.27 -4.24
CA ASP A 285 30.11 -10.07 -3.05
C ASP A 285 30.22 -9.26 -1.76
N VAL A 286 29.31 -9.55 -0.82
CA VAL A 286 29.69 -9.72 0.59
C VAL A 286 29.07 -11.04 1.09
N THR A 287 29.97 -11.97 1.34
CA THR A 287 29.81 -13.31 1.88
C THR A 287 29.37 -13.29 3.36
N THR A 288 28.53 -14.24 3.78
CA THR A 288 28.68 -14.87 5.10
C THR A 288 28.29 -16.34 5.02
N ARG A 289 29.28 -17.18 5.34
CA ARG A 289 29.27 -18.65 5.45
C ARG A 289 28.53 -19.10 6.71
N HIS A 290 27.92 -20.28 6.67
CA HIS A 290 28.19 -21.33 7.66
C HIS A 290 27.78 -22.73 7.14
N ASP A 291 28.83 -23.48 6.81
CA ASP A 291 29.16 -24.88 7.08
C ASP A 291 28.08 -25.99 7.18
N GLU A 292 28.38 -27.01 6.38
CA GLU A 292 27.92 -28.40 6.35
C GLU A 292 28.14 -29.16 7.67
N VAL A 293 27.29 -30.20 7.90
CA VAL A 293 27.71 -31.49 8.49
C VAL A 293 26.79 -32.62 7.96
N THR A 294 27.34 -33.42 7.02
CA THR A 294 27.27 -34.91 6.82
C THR A 294 25.95 -35.70 7.01
N SER A 295 25.67 -36.87 6.41
CA SER A 295 26.24 -37.76 5.37
C SER A 295 25.54 -39.13 5.55
N ARG A 296 25.40 -39.91 4.46
CA ARG A 296 25.29 -41.40 4.38
C ARG A 296 23.93 -42.00 4.86
N THR A 297 23.28 -42.94 4.17
CA THR A 297 23.72 -44.21 3.52
C THR A 297 22.56 -44.73 2.63
N ALA A 298 22.70 -44.86 1.31
CA ALA A 298 22.92 -46.08 0.50
C ALA A 298 21.95 -47.28 0.68
N GLY A 299 21.47 -47.83 -0.46
CA GLY A 299 21.03 -49.24 -0.55
C GLY A 299 19.93 -49.54 -1.57
N ALA A 300 20.31 -49.83 -2.81
CA ALA A 300 19.45 -50.28 -3.91
C ALA A 300 19.18 -51.79 -3.87
N ILE A 301 17.96 -52.25 -4.22
CA ILE A 301 17.67 -53.60 -4.77
C ILE A 301 16.42 -53.53 -5.69
N LEU A 302 16.58 -53.92 -6.97
CA LEU A 302 15.57 -54.49 -7.89
C LEU A 302 15.93 -56.00 -8.08
N PRO A 303 15.22 -56.88 -8.83
CA PRO A 303 14.03 -56.74 -9.71
C PRO A 303 13.01 -57.92 -9.60
N ALA A 304 11.93 -57.93 -10.43
CA ALA A 304 11.48 -59.10 -11.24
C ALA A 304 10.11 -58.87 -11.94
N GLU A 305 9.94 -59.58 -13.07
CA GLU A 305 9.01 -59.42 -14.21
C GLU A 305 7.55 -59.93 -14.08
N ALA A 306 6.75 -59.50 -15.06
CA ALA A 306 5.30 -59.73 -15.32
C ALA A 306 4.91 -61.17 -15.77
N PRO A 307 3.61 -61.47 -15.98
CA PRO A 307 3.06 -61.53 -17.36
C PRO A 307 1.52 -61.17 -17.45
N PRO A 308 0.73 -61.53 -18.49
CA PRO A 308 0.28 -60.64 -19.58
C PRO A 308 -1.26 -60.48 -19.73
N SER A 309 -1.67 -59.64 -20.71
CA SER A 309 -3.03 -59.22 -21.10
C SER A 309 -4.01 -60.32 -21.56
N PRO A 310 -5.30 -59.96 -21.75
CA PRO A 310 -5.94 -60.23 -23.05
C PRO A 310 -6.77 -59.06 -23.64
N GLU A 311 -6.90 -59.11 -24.97
CA GLU A 311 -7.49 -58.16 -25.93
C GLU A 311 -9.03 -58.21 -26.09
N ALA A 312 -9.60 -57.02 -26.37
CA ALA A 312 -10.60 -56.63 -27.39
C ALA A 312 -12.02 -57.31 -27.44
N PRO A 313 -13.06 -56.64 -28.01
CA PRO A 313 -13.14 -56.37 -29.45
C PRO A 313 -13.62 -54.96 -29.86
N ARG A 314 -13.33 -54.64 -31.13
CA ARG A 314 -13.67 -53.42 -31.89
C ARG A 314 -15.03 -53.60 -32.58
N THR A 315 -15.71 -52.48 -32.87
CA THR A 315 -16.66 -52.36 -33.98
C THR A 315 -16.38 -51.07 -34.75
N ALA A 316 -16.55 -51.15 -36.06
CA ALA A 316 -16.08 -50.24 -37.10
C ALA A 316 -17.19 -49.31 -37.67
N ASP A 317 -16.78 -48.48 -38.63
CA ASP A 317 -17.53 -47.75 -39.68
C ASP A 317 -18.10 -46.36 -39.31
N ALA A 318 -18.10 -45.32 -40.15
CA ALA A 318 -17.53 -45.03 -41.47
C ALA A 318 -17.74 -43.52 -41.81
N HIS A 319 -16.75 -42.95 -42.53
CA HIS A 319 -16.80 -41.96 -43.64
C HIS A 319 -17.65 -40.66 -43.68
N ALA A 320 -16.96 -39.61 -44.15
CA ALA A 320 -17.36 -38.54 -45.10
C ALA A 320 -18.25 -37.38 -44.56
N ASP A 321 -18.15 -36.10 -44.94
CA ASP A 321 -17.46 -35.37 -46.02
C ASP A 321 -17.34 -33.88 -45.62
N ALA A 322 -16.35 -33.17 -46.15
CA ALA A 322 -16.29 -31.71 -46.23
C ALA A 322 -16.88 -31.21 -47.57
N PRO A 323 -17.04 -29.89 -47.75
CA PRO A 323 -16.41 -29.33 -48.94
C PRO A 323 -15.62 -28.03 -48.71
N ASP A 324 -14.76 -27.86 -49.70
CA ASP A 324 -13.60 -27.03 -49.92
C ASP A 324 -13.92 -25.60 -50.46
N ALA A 325 -12.85 -24.82 -50.60
CA ALA A 325 -12.57 -23.72 -51.55
C ALA A 325 -12.44 -22.31 -50.94
N ALA A 326 -11.52 -21.42 -51.36
CA ALA A 326 -10.30 -21.48 -52.15
C ALA A 326 -9.69 -20.05 -52.18
N ARG A 327 -8.35 -19.97 -52.28
CA ARG A 327 -7.52 -19.02 -53.06
C ARG A 327 -7.52 -17.49 -52.78
N ALA A 328 -6.31 -17.01 -52.50
CA ALA A 328 -5.73 -15.66 -52.79
C ALA A 328 -5.76 -15.32 -54.32
N PRO A 329 -5.31 -14.16 -54.89
CA PRO A 329 -4.13 -13.34 -54.50
C PRO A 329 -4.12 -11.81 -54.89
N VAL A 330 -2.93 -11.17 -54.72
CA VAL A 330 -2.32 -10.03 -55.49
C VAL A 330 -2.44 -8.58 -54.96
N ALA A 331 -1.28 -7.91 -54.84
CA ALA A 331 -0.99 -6.47 -54.63
C ALA A 331 -1.08 -5.66 -55.99
N PRO A 332 -0.54 -4.43 -56.26
CA PRO A 332 0.33 -3.50 -55.51
C PRO A 332 0.06 -1.96 -55.67
N ASP A 333 1.01 -1.18 -55.14
CA ASP A 333 1.57 0.11 -55.62
C ASP A 333 1.24 1.52 -55.02
N ALA A 334 2.37 2.25 -54.85
CA ALA A 334 2.66 3.69 -54.97
C ALA A 334 2.90 4.48 -53.65
N ALA A 335 4.13 4.86 -53.27
CA ALA A 335 5.11 5.82 -53.82
C ALA A 335 5.01 7.25 -53.22
N GLY A 336 6.13 7.77 -52.69
CA GLY A 336 6.31 9.17 -52.29
C GLY A 336 7.67 9.44 -51.60
N THR A 337 8.51 10.24 -52.24
CA THR A 337 9.96 10.48 -51.98
C THR A 337 10.24 11.93 -51.54
N SER A 338 11.41 12.16 -50.91
CA SER A 338 12.20 13.41 -50.78
C SER A 338 11.73 14.49 -49.79
N ALA A 339 12.58 15.32 -49.14
CA ALA A 339 14.03 15.40 -48.92
C ALA A 339 14.30 16.54 -47.90
N ALA A 340 15.50 16.57 -47.29
CA ALA A 340 16.03 17.64 -46.43
C ALA A 340 16.38 18.94 -47.21
N PRO A 341 16.86 20.02 -46.54
CA PRO A 341 18.32 20.20 -46.45
C PRO A 341 18.90 20.93 -45.20
N ASP A 342 20.12 20.50 -44.85
CA ASP A 342 21.39 21.19 -44.53
C ASP A 342 21.60 22.32 -43.48
N VAL A 343 22.78 22.14 -42.83
CA VAL A 343 23.56 22.93 -41.88
C VAL A 343 24.70 23.67 -42.63
N PRO A 344 25.24 24.78 -42.10
CA PRO A 344 26.67 24.82 -41.64
C PRO A 344 26.77 25.58 -40.28
N GLY A 345 27.63 25.30 -39.29
CA GLY A 345 28.97 24.72 -39.23
C GLY A 345 30.04 25.84 -39.17
N ASP A 346 30.60 26.18 -38.00
CA ASP A 346 32.05 26.05 -37.71
C ASP A 346 32.51 26.48 -36.30
N HIS A 347 33.68 25.95 -35.93
CA HIS A 347 34.40 25.88 -34.65
C HIS A 347 35.08 27.16 -34.11
N ASP A 348 35.37 27.22 -32.79
CA ASP A 348 36.76 27.22 -32.24
C ASP A 348 36.84 27.35 -30.71
N ASP A 349 37.74 26.57 -30.11
CA ASP A 349 38.33 26.69 -28.76
C ASP A 349 39.84 26.92 -28.94
N PRO A 350 40.53 27.64 -28.03
CA PRO A 350 41.65 26.94 -27.39
C PRO A 350 41.91 27.27 -25.90
N ARG A 351 42.20 26.17 -25.20
CA ARG A 351 43.02 25.90 -23.99
C ARG A 351 44.13 26.87 -23.53
N ASP A 352 44.20 26.91 -22.18
CA ASP A 352 45.35 26.94 -21.24
C ASP A 352 46.39 28.08 -21.23
N THR A 353 46.54 28.74 -20.06
CA THR A 353 47.82 28.77 -19.31
C THR A 353 47.65 29.35 -17.90
N THR A 354 48.53 28.86 -17.03
CA THR A 354 48.62 29.01 -15.58
C THR A 354 49.24 30.34 -15.12
N LEU A 355 48.97 30.77 -13.87
CA LEU A 355 49.98 31.07 -12.83
C LEU A 355 49.38 31.82 -11.60
N SER A 356 49.52 31.17 -10.44
CA SER A 356 50.12 31.70 -9.20
C SER A 356 49.67 33.05 -8.60
N GLY A 357 49.25 33.01 -7.33
CA GLY A 357 49.89 33.89 -6.32
C GLY A 357 49.04 34.60 -5.27
N ARG A 358 49.16 34.10 -4.04
CA ARG A 358 49.31 34.83 -2.75
C ARG A 358 48.08 35.37 -1.98
N ARG A 359 47.88 34.71 -0.83
CA ARG A 359 47.39 35.28 0.45
C ARG A 359 48.33 36.38 0.98
N PRO A 360 47.83 37.22 1.92
CA PRO A 360 48.33 37.14 3.30
C PRO A 360 47.16 37.15 4.32
N ARG A 361 47.07 36.21 5.28
CA ARG A 361 47.67 36.27 6.64
C ARG A 361 47.53 37.63 7.34
N ARG A 362 46.58 37.73 8.28
CA ARG A 362 46.83 38.37 9.59
C ARG A 362 46.17 37.57 10.71
N ARG A 363 47.03 37.08 11.61
CA ARG A 363 46.70 36.50 12.92
C ARG A 363 46.38 37.65 13.88
N TRP A 364 45.54 37.42 14.88
CA TRP A 364 45.88 37.60 16.31
C TRP A 364 44.91 36.79 17.19
N ARG A 365 45.48 35.95 18.06
CA ARG A 365 44.91 35.44 19.31
C ARG A 365 45.09 36.58 20.35
N SER A 366 44.43 36.71 21.51
CA SER A 366 44.04 35.71 22.52
C SER A 366 43.27 36.37 23.69
N VAL A 367 42.51 35.54 24.44
CA VAL A 367 42.26 35.55 25.92
C VAL A 367 41.20 36.54 26.47
N LEU A 368 40.02 36.11 26.97
CA LEU A 368 39.62 35.43 28.24
C LEU A 368 39.48 36.41 29.45
N ALA A 369 38.24 36.62 29.91
CA ALA A 369 37.85 36.63 31.33
C ALA A 369 36.35 36.99 31.50
N ALA A 370 35.66 36.24 32.34
CA ALA A 370 34.29 36.43 32.78
C ALA A 370 34.20 37.42 33.96
N VAL A 371 33.02 38.00 34.21
CA VAL A 371 32.21 37.83 35.45
C VAL A 371 30.92 38.71 35.42
N VAL A 372 29.87 38.04 35.90
CA VAL A 372 28.45 38.30 36.24
C VAL A 372 28.10 39.61 36.98
N ALA A 373 26.88 40.13 36.70
CA ALA A 373 25.78 40.55 37.63
C ALA A 373 25.04 41.82 37.12
N VAL A 374 23.85 41.75 36.52
CA VAL A 374 22.48 41.75 37.13
C VAL A 374 22.13 43.01 37.92
N SER A 375 21.30 43.91 37.33
CA SER A 375 19.94 44.27 37.80
C SER A 375 19.39 45.59 37.25
N ALA A 376 18.12 45.53 36.84
CA ALA A 376 17.05 46.50 37.05
C ALA A 376 17.06 47.86 36.31
N VAL A 377 16.22 47.95 35.26
CA VAL A 377 15.24 49.04 35.13
C VAL A 377 13.91 48.42 34.67
N GLY A 378 12.93 48.41 35.57
CA GLY A 378 11.53 48.15 35.25
C GLY A 378 10.76 49.46 35.28
N GLY A 379 10.14 49.81 34.15
CA GLY A 379 9.15 50.87 34.00
C GLY A 379 8.36 50.56 32.72
N GLY A 380 7.03 50.43 32.85
CA GLY A 380 6.10 49.96 31.81
C GLY A 380 5.97 50.89 30.59
N VAL A 381 5.04 50.73 29.64
CA VAL A 381 3.79 49.96 29.50
C VAL A 381 3.54 49.82 27.98
N ALA A 382 3.03 48.69 27.49
CA ALA A 382 2.00 48.62 26.43
C ALA A 382 1.56 47.17 26.15
N VAL A 383 0.25 47.03 25.94
CA VAL A 383 -0.57 45.82 25.81
C VAL A 383 -0.32 45.05 24.51
N VAL A 384 -0.15 43.72 24.57
CA VAL A 384 -0.66 42.76 23.56
C VAL A 384 -1.04 41.45 24.28
N THR A 385 -2.29 41.04 24.12
CA THR A 385 -2.87 39.81 24.63
C THR A 385 -2.37 38.58 23.86
N ALA A 386 -1.57 37.75 24.55
CA ALA A 386 -1.33 36.36 24.20
C ALA A 386 -1.70 35.51 25.42
N ALA A 387 -2.67 34.60 25.27
CA ALA A 387 -3.03 33.63 26.30
C ALA A 387 -2.48 32.26 25.88
N GLY A 388 -1.70 31.53 26.66
CA GLY A 388 -1.17 31.77 27.99
C GLY A 388 -0.66 30.43 28.54
N SER A 389 0.62 30.36 28.92
CA SER A 389 1.23 29.25 29.64
C SER A 389 2.12 29.82 30.74
N GLY A 390 1.88 29.46 32.01
CA GLY A 390 2.88 29.59 33.08
C GLY A 390 2.38 29.91 34.49
N GLU A 391 2.54 28.90 35.37
CA GLU A 391 2.91 28.98 36.79
C GLU A 391 1.90 29.23 37.93
N SER A 392 2.32 28.65 39.07
CA SER A 392 1.58 28.07 40.18
C SER A 392 1.23 29.06 41.30
N GLY A 393 -0.04 29.06 41.70
CA GLY A 393 -0.55 29.58 42.96
C GLY A 393 -1.59 28.62 43.54
N GLU A 394 -1.39 28.24 44.79
CA GLU A 394 -2.24 27.31 45.55
C GLU A 394 -3.64 27.92 45.79
N GLY A 395 -4.71 27.29 45.28
CA GLY A 395 -6.08 27.69 45.62
C GLY A 395 -7.17 27.31 44.61
N LYS A 396 -7.80 26.14 44.83
CA LYS A 396 -9.09 25.64 44.29
C LYS A 396 -9.22 25.46 42.76
N ASN A 397 -9.24 24.19 42.36
CA ASN A 397 -9.72 23.65 41.08
C ASN A 397 -11.00 24.37 40.56
N SER A 398 -10.84 25.28 39.61
CA SER A 398 -11.87 25.61 38.64
C SER A 398 -11.52 24.92 37.33
N GLY A 399 -12.12 23.75 37.09
CA GLY A 399 -11.98 23.04 35.82
C GLY A 399 -12.54 23.90 34.70
N VAL A 400 -11.70 24.29 33.75
CA VAL A 400 -12.15 24.91 32.49
C VAL A 400 -13.05 23.87 31.80
N ALA A 401 -14.31 24.24 31.59
CA ALA A 401 -15.29 23.40 30.95
C ALA A 401 -14.99 23.34 29.45
N ALA A 402 -15.09 22.13 28.87
CA ALA A 402 -14.84 21.96 27.44
C ALA A 402 -15.80 22.80 26.59
N PRO A 403 -15.34 23.42 25.49
CA PRO A 403 -16.16 24.31 24.68
C PRO A 403 -17.39 23.56 24.18
N ALA A 404 -18.55 24.15 24.44
CA ALA A 404 -19.81 23.63 23.93
C ALA A 404 -19.91 23.83 22.41
N PRO A 405 -20.63 22.96 21.69
CA PRO A 405 -21.13 23.29 20.37
C PRO A 405 -21.82 24.66 20.34
N PRO A 406 -21.86 25.35 19.20
CA PRO A 406 -22.50 26.66 19.10
C PRO A 406 -23.98 26.59 19.47
N ASP A 407 -24.54 27.72 19.90
CA ASP A 407 -25.97 27.82 20.18
C ASP A 407 -26.78 27.43 18.94
N GLY A 408 -27.79 26.58 19.15
CA GLY A 408 -28.63 26.01 18.09
C GLY A 408 -28.06 24.78 17.40
N PHE A 409 -26.90 24.25 17.82
CA PHE A 409 -26.37 22.99 17.29
C PHE A 409 -27.32 21.81 17.52
N ALA A 410 -27.54 21.03 16.47
CA ALA A 410 -28.24 19.75 16.53
C ALA A 410 -27.39 18.66 15.85
N PRO A 411 -27.31 17.43 16.38
CA PRO A 411 -26.62 16.34 15.69
C PRO A 411 -27.19 16.13 14.28
N TRP A 412 -26.32 16.01 13.30
CA TRP A 412 -26.72 15.93 11.90
C TRP A 412 -25.93 14.88 11.12
N ARG A 413 -26.51 14.43 10.01
CA ARG A 413 -25.90 13.55 9.01
C ARG A 413 -26.16 14.11 7.63
N ARG A 414 -25.11 14.21 6.82
CA ARG A 414 -25.15 14.77 5.47
C ARG A 414 -24.23 13.97 4.56
N THR A 415 -24.70 13.64 3.38
CA THR A 415 -23.82 13.20 2.31
C THR A 415 -23.38 14.43 1.55
N VAL A 416 -22.07 14.63 1.44
CA VAL A 416 -21.51 15.67 0.58
C VAL A 416 -21.21 14.98 -0.75
N PRO A 417 -22.00 15.22 -1.81
CA PRO A 417 -21.79 14.51 -3.06
C PRO A 417 -20.38 14.78 -3.58
N GLY A 418 -19.61 13.71 -3.78
CA GLY A 418 -18.33 13.75 -4.47
C GLY A 418 -18.48 14.22 -5.91
N GLY A 419 -17.36 14.23 -6.65
CA GLY A 419 -17.38 14.46 -8.09
C GLY A 419 -18.15 13.35 -8.80
N ARG A 420 -17.46 12.26 -9.10
CA ARG A 420 -17.96 11.07 -9.80
C ARG A 420 -18.61 10.08 -8.83
N ALA A 421 -19.80 9.59 -9.15
CA ALA A 421 -20.58 8.69 -8.28
C ALA A 421 -20.02 7.26 -8.23
N ASP A 422 -19.19 6.92 -9.21
CA ASP A 422 -18.57 5.61 -9.43
C ASP A 422 -17.19 5.47 -8.79
N ILE A 423 -16.64 6.55 -8.22
CA ILE A 423 -15.34 6.53 -7.54
C ILE A 423 -15.57 6.74 -6.03
N PRO A 424 -15.47 5.68 -5.21
CA PRO A 424 -15.48 5.84 -3.76
C PRO A 424 -14.20 6.55 -3.34
N ASP A 425 -14.34 7.77 -2.85
CA ASP A 425 -13.26 8.50 -2.19
C ASP A 425 -13.85 9.17 -0.95
N GLU A 426 -12.98 9.57 -0.05
CA GLU A 426 -13.33 10.03 1.28
C GLU A 426 -12.93 11.48 1.48
N LEU A 427 -13.80 12.23 2.15
CA LEU A 427 -13.46 13.59 2.54
C LEU A 427 -12.55 13.59 3.77
N ARG A 428 -11.68 14.59 3.82
CA ARG A 428 -11.09 15.08 5.08
C ARG A 428 -11.52 16.51 5.31
N CYS A 429 -11.76 16.84 6.56
CA CYS A 429 -12.29 18.12 6.96
C CYS A 429 -11.28 18.91 7.80
N VAL A 430 -11.43 20.24 7.80
CA VAL A 430 -10.74 21.17 8.68
C VAL A 430 -11.75 22.13 9.29
N GLY A 431 -11.66 22.33 10.60
CA GLY A 431 -12.53 23.23 11.35
C GLY A 431 -11.93 24.64 11.48
N ARG A 432 -12.76 25.66 11.28
CA ARG A 432 -12.42 27.09 11.46
C ARG A 432 -13.61 27.84 12.03
N GLY A 433 -13.58 28.14 13.33
CA GLY A 433 -14.71 28.76 14.02
C GLY A 433 -15.96 27.88 13.93
N GLU A 434 -17.06 28.45 13.43
CA GLU A 434 -18.32 27.74 13.16
C GLU A 434 -18.39 27.10 11.75
N ALA A 435 -17.34 27.23 10.93
CA ALA A 435 -17.29 26.64 9.59
C ALA A 435 -16.48 25.36 9.58
N VAL A 436 -16.93 24.41 8.76
CA VAL A 436 -16.23 23.17 8.47
C VAL A 436 -16.00 23.10 6.97
N PHE A 437 -14.75 22.91 6.57
CA PHE A 437 -14.39 22.74 5.17
C PHE A 437 -13.98 21.29 4.93
N CYS A 438 -14.52 20.65 3.90
CA CYS A 438 -14.23 19.25 3.57
C CYS A 438 -13.86 19.10 2.09
N GLY A 439 -12.83 18.30 1.78
CA GLY A 439 -12.36 18.05 0.42
C GLY A 439 -11.77 16.65 0.24
N GLY A 440 -11.66 16.21 -1.01
CA GLY A 440 -11.35 14.83 -1.44
C GLY A 440 -12.29 14.39 -2.58
N GLY A 441 -11.93 13.37 -3.37
CA GLY A 441 -12.92 12.63 -4.18
C GLY A 441 -13.59 13.36 -5.32
N GLY A 442 -12.91 14.32 -5.92
CA GLY A 442 -13.52 15.20 -6.93
C GLY A 442 -14.24 16.41 -6.32
N VAL A 443 -14.00 16.71 -5.05
CA VAL A 443 -14.38 17.96 -4.39
C VAL A 443 -13.10 18.69 -3.99
N ILE A 444 -12.90 19.89 -4.54
CA ILE A 444 -11.79 20.76 -4.13
C ILE A 444 -12.00 21.16 -2.67
N ALA A 445 -13.18 21.74 -2.39
CA ALA A 445 -13.66 21.98 -1.03
C ALA A 445 -15.19 22.14 -1.01
N SER A 446 -15.79 21.86 0.13
CA SER A 446 -17.16 22.21 0.49
C SER A 446 -17.18 22.90 1.84
N ARG A 447 -17.94 23.99 1.96
CA ARG A 447 -18.21 24.63 3.24
C ARG A 447 -19.55 24.19 3.79
N LEU A 448 -19.53 23.74 5.03
CA LEU A 448 -20.70 23.35 5.81
C LEU A 448 -20.80 24.23 7.05
N ASP A 449 -22.04 24.55 7.44
CA ASP A 449 -22.31 25.12 8.75
C ASP A 449 -22.24 24.01 9.80
N VAL A 450 -21.45 24.23 10.87
CA VAL A 450 -21.28 23.21 11.92
C VAL A 450 -22.58 22.96 12.70
N LYS A 451 -23.51 23.92 12.76
CA LYS A 451 -24.73 23.85 13.59
C LYS A 451 -25.71 22.78 13.10
N ASP A 452 -25.92 22.70 11.79
CA ASP A 452 -26.95 21.86 11.17
C ASP A 452 -26.47 21.05 9.96
N GLY A 453 -25.19 21.19 9.58
CA GLY A 453 -24.58 20.54 8.44
C GLY A 453 -25.08 21.07 7.09
N SER A 454 -25.80 22.20 7.08
CA SER A 454 -26.25 22.82 5.84
C SER A 454 -25.04 23.18 4.98
N ARG A 455 -25.14 22.86 3.70
CA ARG A 455 -24.09 23.17 2.73
C ARG A 455 -24.23 24.63 2.32
N VAL A 456 -23.20 25.41 2.60
CA VAL A 456 -23.09 26.80 2.15
C VAL A 456 -22.67 26.85 0.69
N TRP A 457 -21.61 26.12 0.32
CA TRP A 457 -21.13 25.99 -1.06
C TRP A 457 -20.28 24.72 -1.25
N THR A 458 -20.12 24.29 -2.51
CA THR A 458 -19.22 23.20 -2.92
C THR A 458 -18.57 23.56 -4.25
N VAL A 459 -17.24 23.38 -4.33
CA VAL A 459 -16.47 23.46 -5.57
C VAL A 459 -15.95 22.08 -5.93
N LYS A 460 -16.28 21.61 -7.14
CA LYS A 460 -15.91 20.27 -7.63
C LYS A 460 -14.65 20.30 -8.50
N SER A 461 -13.91 19.20 -8.48
CA SER A 461 -12.86 18.88 -9.45
C SER A 461 -13.42 17.90 -10.49
N ARG A 462 -13.05 18.07 -11.76
CA ARG A 462 -13.52 17.23 -12.87
C ARG A 462 -12.61 16.04 -13.17
N GLY A 463 -11.35 16.09 -12.75
CA GLY A 463 -10.38 15.01 -12.95
C GLY A 463 -10.58 13.81 -12.04
N VAL A 464 -9.85 12.75 -12.35
CA VAL A 464 -9.81 11.53 -11.54
C VAL A 464 -9.11 11.84 -10.21
N PRO A 465 -9.76 11.60 -9.05
CA PRO A 465 -9.16 11.87 -7.76
C PRO A 465 -7.96 10.97 -7.50
N VAL A 466 -6.94 11.52 -6.83
CA VAL A 466 -5.78 10.76 -6.36
C VAL A 466 -6.00 10.42 -4.89
N GLN A 467 -5.97 9.13 -4.58
CA GLN A 467 -6.12 8.62 -3.22
C GLN A 467 -5.07 9.25 -2.27
N GLY A 468 -5.50 9.64 -1.08
CA GLY A 468 -4.63 10.24 -0.05
C GLY A 468 -4.40 11.76 -0.19
N LEU A 469 -4.88 12.40 -1.26
CA LEU A 469 -4.92 13.86 -1.40
C LEU A 469 -6.30 14.39 -1.06
N TYR A 470 -6.38 15.27 -0.06
CA TYR A 470 -7.63 15.83 0.44
C TYR A 470 -7.62 17.36 0.39
N LEU A 471 -7.70 18.04 1.54
CA LEU A 471 -7.46 19.47 1.66
C LEU A 471 -6.00 19.76 2.00
N VAL A 472 -5.48 20.86 1.45
CA VAL A 472 -4.19 21.44 1.86
C VAL A 472 -4.31 22.09 3.24
N GLY A 473 -5.42 22.80 3.47
CA GLY A 473 -5.73 23.45 4.75
C GLY A 473 -6.63 24.67 4.58
N ALA A 474 -6.75 25.46 5.64
CA ALA A 474 -7.51 26.71 5.62
C ALA A 474 -6.86 27.78 6.51
N THR A 475 -6.87 29.02 6.04
CA THR A 475 -6.57 30.23 6.82
C THR A 475 -7.87 30.76 7.45
N GLN A 476 -7.93 32.04 7.82
CA GLN A 476 -9.15 32.67 8.34
C GLN A 476 -10.19 32.94 7.24
N ASP A 477 -9.72 33.30 6.05
CA ASP A 477 -10.51 33.79 4.93
C ASP A 477 -10.36 32.94 3.66
N THR A 478 -9.50 31.92 3.68
CA THR A 478 -9.16 31.14 2.50
C THR A 478 -9.10 29.65 2.80
N VAL A 479 -9.56 28.84 1.86
CA VAL A 479 -9.52 27.37 1.90
C VAL A 479 -8.72 26.88 0.72
N LEU A 480 -7.81 25.94 0.96
CA LEU A 480 -6.93 25.40 -0.07
C LEU A 480 -7.18 23.90 -0.25
N GLY A 481 -7.37 23.50 -1.50
CA GLY A 481 -7.59 22.12 -1.92
C GLY A 481 -6.83 21.78 -3.21
N TYR A 482 -7.05 20.59 -3.72
CA TYR A 482 -6.44 20.14 -4.97
C TYR A 482 -7.47 20.02 -6.10
N ARG A 483 -7.06 20.38 -7.31
CA ARG A 483 -7.79 20.11 -8.56
C ARG A 483 -6.99 19.15 -9.43
N PHE A 484 -7.68 18.22 -10.06
CA PHE A 484 -7.11 17.20 -10.93
C PHE A 484 -7.58 17.43 -12.37
N ALA A 485 -6.67 17.22 -13.33
CA ALA A 485 -7.00 17.26 -14.75
C ALA A 485 -7.86 16.06 -15.17
N PRO A 486 -8.76 16.20 -16.17
CA PRO A 486 -9.44 15.08 -16.81
C PRO A 486 -8.46 14.07 -17.41
N GLU A 487 -8.86 12.80 -17.47
CA GLU A 487 -8.04 11.67 -17.95
C GLU A 487 -7.58 11.85 -19.42
N ASP A 488 -8.42 12.49 -20.25
CA ASP A 488 -8.14 12.75 -21.67
C ASP A 488 -7.40 14.09 -21.93
N ALA A 489 -6.92 14.77 -20.88
CA ALA A 489 -6.29 16.08 -21.04
C ALA A 489 -4.88 15.94 -21.67
N PRO A 490 -4.61 16.55 -22.84
CA PRO A 490 -3.38 16.30 -23.61
C PRO A 490 -2.11 16.99 -23.06
N GLN A 491 -2.17 17.73 -21.93
CA GLN A 491 -1.01 18.45 -21.37
C GLN A 491 -0.95 18.40 -19.84
N GLU A 492 0.27 18.40 -19.32
CA GLU A 492 0.59 18.72 -17.94
C GLU A 492 0.28 20.20 -17.64
N PRO A 493 -0.15 20.54 -16.42
CA PRO A 493 0.01 19.78 -15.18
C PRO A 493 -1.25 19.00 -14.80
N ARG A 494 -1.05 17.75 -14.38
CA ARG A 494 -2.16 16.87 -13.97
C ARG A 494 -2.84 17.31 -12.66
N ARG A 495 -2.23 18.22 -11.89
CA ARG A 495 -2.67 18.63 -10.55
C ARG A 495 -2.37 20.10 -10.23
N GLU A 496 -3.30 20.76 -9.56
CA GLU A 496 -3.17 22.16 -9.10
C GLU A 496 -3.53 22.28 -7.62
N VAL A 497 -2.83 23.17 -6.92
CA VAL A 497 -3.29 23.75 -5.65
C VAL A 497 -4.25 24.88 -5.99
N VAL A 498 -5.44 24.87 -5.39
CA VAL A 498 -6.49 25.86 -5.62
C VAL A 498 -6.84 26.54 -4.32
N ALA A 499 -6.84 27.87 -4.31
CA ALA A 499 -7.35 28.68 -3.22
C ALA A 499 -8.76 29.19 -3.52
N LEU A 500 -9.63 29.04 -2.53
CA LEU A 500 -11.02 29.45 -2.58
C LEU A 500 -11.30 30.43 -1.44
N ASP A 501 -12.03 31.49 -1.71
CA ASP A 501 -12.56 32.39 -0.68
C ASP A 501 -13.43 31.58 0.29
N ALA A 502 -13.08 31.60 1.58
CA ALA A 502 -13.71 30.78 2.59
C ALA A 502 -15.20 31.13 2.77
N LYS A 503 -15.63 32.35 2.43
CA LYS A 503 -17.01 32.77 2.59
C LYS A 503 -17.89 32.32 1.43
N THR A 504 -17.44 32.57 0.20
CA THR A 504 -18.21 32.46 -1.04
C THR A 504 -17.91 31.20 -1.84
N GLY A 505 -16.74 30.58 -1.65
CA GLY A 505 -16.26 29.47 -2.47
C GLY A 505 -15.75 29.91 -3.84
N HIS A 506 -15.62 31.21 -4.09
CA HIS A 506 -15.05 31.72 -5.33
C HIS A 506 -13.57 31.39 -5.40
N GLU A 507 -13.12 30.95 -6.57
CA GLU A 507 -11.70 30.73 -6.82
C GLU A 507 -10.94 32.05 -6.80
N LEU A 508 -9.92 32.11 -5.96
CA LEU A 508 -9.01 33.26 -5.84
C LEU A 508 -7.85 33.10 -6.82
N TRP A 509 -7.25 31.91 -6.83
CA TRP A 509 -6.15 31.54 -7.71
C TRP A 509 -5.97 30.02 -7.73
N SER A 510 -5.29 29.51 -8.76
CA SER A 510 -4.72 28.15 -8.77
C SER A 510 -3.30 28.16 -9.29
N VAL A 511 -2.50 27.16 -8.87
CA VAL A 511 -1.14 26.96 -9.36
C VAL A 511 -0.85 25.47 -9.54
N PRO A 512 -0.20 25.08 -10.64
CA PRO A 512 0.35 23.74 -10.83
C PRO A 512 1.31 23.30 -9.72
N THR A 513 1.30 22.01 -9.38
CA THR A 513 2.22 21.40 -8.40
C THR A 513 2.70 20.03 -8.86
N ASP A 514 3.95 19.69 -8.54
CA ASP A 514 4.56 18.39 -8.85
C ASP A 514 4.04 17.25 -7.93
N THR A 515 4.55 16.03 -8.14
CA THR A 515 4.15 14.79 -7.44
C THR A 515 5.21 14.10 -6.57
N GLN A 516 6.37 14.73 -6.41
CA GLN A 516 7.50 14.12 -5.70
C GLN A 516 7.42 14.10 -4.18
N SER A 517 6.50 14.83 -3.51
CA SER A 517 6.57 14.94 -2.04
C SER A 517 6.38 13.61 -1.33
N GLN A 518 5.61 12.69 -1.91
CA GLN A 518 5.44 11.35 -1.38
C GLN A 518 6.74 10.53 -1.44
N ALA A 519 7.53 10.69 -2.49
CA ALA A 519 8.77 9.96 -2.64
C ALA A 519 9.84 10.42 -1.62
N VAL A 520 9.77 11.68 -1.18
CA VAL A 520 10.69 12.25 -0.18
C VAL A 520 10.22 12.00 1.26
N THR A 521 8.92 12.17 1.53
CA THR A 521 8.38 12.19 2.90
C THR A 521 7.60 10.92 3.26
N GLY A 522 7.28 10.07 2.29
CA GLY A 522 6.32 8.97 2.45
C GLY A 522 4.87 9.43 2.64
N ARG A 523 4.55 10.71 2.39
CA ARG A 523 3.20 11.27 2.52
C ARG A 523 2.80 12.05 1.27
N SER A 524 1.56 11.83 0.82
CA SER A 524 0.99 12.52 -0.34
C SER A 524 0.47 13.91 0.06
N GLN A 525 1.40 14.82 0.39
CA GLN A 525 1.11 16.19 0.79
C GLN A 525 2.06 17.16 0.07
N GLU A 526 1.62 17.69 -1.07
CA GLU A 526 2.45 18.55 -1.95
C GLU A 526 2.50 20.01 -1.49
N ALA A 527 1.51 20.43 -0.72
CA ALA A 527 1.41 21.76 -0.16
C ALA A 527 0.98 21.73 1.32
N LEU A 528 1.35 22.77 2.04
CA LEU A 528 0.93 22.99 3.42
C LEU A 528 0.65 24.46 3.70
N VAL A 529 -0.23 24.71 4.68
CA VAL A 529 -0.51 26.05 5.18
C VAL A 529 0.45 26.38 6.32
N ALA A 530 1.20 27.48 6.18
CA ALA A 530 2.11 28.01 7.19
C ALA A 530 1.68 29.44 7.57
N GLY A 531 0.76 29.55 8.53
CA GLY A 531 0.15 30.83 8.93
C GLY A 531 -0.80 31.36 7.86
N THR A 532 -0.52 32.52 7.30
CA THR A 532 -1.26 33.11 6.17
C THR A 532 -0.69 32.69 4.81
N ALA A 533 0.43 31.99 4.78
CA ALA A 533 1.07 31.54 3.55
C ALA A 533 0.74 30.07 3.25
N VAL A 534 0.80 29.72 1.98
CA VAL A 534 0.86 28.34 1.50
C VAL A 534 2.24 28.10 0.91
N VAL A 535 2.85 26.98 1.28
CA VAL A 535 4.14 26.55 0.75
C VAL A 535 3.93 25.27 -0.03
N SER A 536 4.35 25.27 -1.29
CA SER A 536 4.21 24.15 -2.22
C SER A 536 5.49 23.90 -3.00
N VAL A 537 5.54 22.74 -3.63
CA VAL A 537 6.52 22.41 -4.66
C VAL A 537 6.02 22.95 -6.01
N ASP A 538 6.90 23.56 -6.81
CA ASP A 538 6.49 24.05 -8.13
C ASP A 538 6.21 22.91 -9.12
N ALA A 539 5.60 23.24 -10.27
CA ALA A 539 5.21 22.26 -11.28
C ALA A 539 6.36 21.41 -11.84
N THR A 540 7.58 21.98 -11.89
CA THR A 540 8.77 21.30 -12.44
C THR A 540 9.51 20.48 -11.38
N GLY A 541 9.08 20.57 -10.11
CA GLY A 541 9.74 19.92 -9.00
C GLY A 541 11.16 20.43 -8.73
N SER A 542 11.46 21.71 -9.01
CA SER A 542 12.79 22.32 -8.89
C SER A 542 12.98 23.24 -7.68
N HIS A 543 11.90 23.77 -7.12
CA HIS A 543 11.96 24.72 -6.00
C HIS A 543 10.74 24.64 -5.06
N LEU A 544 10.94 25.12 -3.84
CA LEU A 544 9.85 25.48 -2.96
C LEU A 544 9.39 26.90 -3.28
N GLU A 545 8.09 27.12 -3.26
CA GLU A 545 7.47 28.42 -3.43
C GLU A 545 6.51 28.70 -2.28
N SER A 546 6.54 29.94 -1.79
CA SER A 546 5.56 30.44 -0.83
C SER A 546 4.69 31.50 -1.47
N ARG A 547 3.39 31.38 -1.26
CA ARG A 547 2.38 32.35 -1.68
C ARG A 547 1.57 32.84 -0.50
N ASP A 548 1.12 34.08 -0.55
CA ASP A 548 0.00 34.48 0.29
C ASP A 548 -1.22 33.61 -0.04
N ALA A 549 -1.88 33.06 0.98
CA ALA A 549 -2.98 32.14 0.78
C ALA A 549 -4.16 32.81 0.04
N HIS A 550 -4.44 34.08 0.32
CA HIS A 550 -5.60 34.78 -0.21
C HIS A 550 -5.30 35.42 -1.57
N SER A 551 -4.26 36.24 -1.69
CA SER A 551 -3.95 36.94 -2.94
C SER A 551 -3.26 36.06 -3.98
N GLY A 552 -2.56 35.01 -3.53
CA GLY A 552 -1.76 34.15 -4.41
C GLY A 552 -0.40 34.75 -4.79
N ASP A 553 -0.06 35.93 -4.25
CA ASP A 553 1.20 36.60 -4.51
C ASP A 553 2.36 35.76 -3.99
N VAL A 554 3.35 35.53 -4.87
CA VAL A 554 4.57 34.82 -4.49
C VAL A 554 5.40 35.69 -3.56
N THR A 555 5.61 35.24 -2.34
CA THR A 555 6.46 35.94 -1.35
C THR A 555 7.94 35.60 -1.55
N TRP A 556 8.24 34.35 -1.90
CA TRP A 556 9.60 33.89 -2.21
C TRP A 556 9.58 32.57 -2.98
N LYS A 557 10.68 32.31 -3.68
CA LYS A 557 11.00 31.02 -4.32
C LYS A 557 12.37 30.58 -3.84
N THR A 558 12.56 29.29 -3.61
CA THR A 558 13.80 28.74 -3.07
C THR A 558 14.16 27.46 -3.79
N PRO A 559 15.20 27.47 -4.64
CA PRO A 559 15.62 26.28 -5.36
C PRO A 559 16.09 25.19 -4.40
N PHE A 560 15.90 23.95 -4.80
CA PHE A 560 16.40 22.83 -4.04
C PHE A 560 17.94 22.80 -4.02
N PRO A 561 18.55 22.19 -2.99
CA PRO A 561 19.94 21.82 -3.05
C PRO A 561 20.22 20.95 -4.29
N ALA A 562 21.40 21.11 -4.90
CA ALA A 562 21.75 20.41 -6.14
C ALA A 562 21.66 18.87 -5.98
N GLY A 563 21.03 18.20 -6.95
CA GLY A 563 20.84 16.74 -6.98
C GLY A 563 19.88 16.22 -5.91
N THR A 564 18.95 17.06 -5.46
CA THR A 564 17.94 16.69 -4.46
C THR A 564 16.56 17.16 -4.86
N ARG A 565 15.55 16.41 -4.43
CA ARG A 565 14.15 16.83 -4.40
C ARG A 565 13.72 17.05 -2.97
N CYS A 566 12.90 18.06 -2.75
CA CYS A 566 12.44 18.46 -1.42
C CYS A 566 10.93 18.57 -1.35
N ALA A 567 10.41 18.44 -0.13
CA ALA A 567 9.02 18.67 0.21
C ALA A 567 8.92 19.52 1.48
N PRO A 568 7.90 20.39 1.59
CA PRO A 568 7.68 21.19 2.79
C PRO A 568 7.14 20.31 3.92
N VAL A 569 7.65 20.51 5.13
CA VAL A 569 7.21 19.82 6.36
C VAL A 569 7.15 20.80 7.53
N LEU A 570 6.24 20.58 8.49
CA LEU A 570 6.07 21.43 9.67
C LEU A 570 6.54 20.74 10.95
N ALA A 571 7.36 21.45 11.73
CA ALA A 571 7.68 21.12 13.11
C ALA A 571 6.95 22.09 14.06
N GLY A 572 5.66 21.87 14.28
CA GLY A 572 4.79 22.83 14.95
C GLY A 572 4.55 24.03 14.02
N THR A 573 5.02 25.21 14.42
CA THR A 573 4.94 26.43 13.59
C THR A 573 6.18 26.69 12.74
N ARG A 574 7.24 25.89 12.92
CA ARG A 574 8.48 26.02 12.15
C ARG A 574 8.36 25.31 10.81
N LEU A 575 8.65 26.04 9.74
CA LEU A 575 8.73 25.52 8.39
C LEU A 575 10.09 24.86 8.16
N LEU A 576 10.06 23.63 7.68
CA LEU A 576 11.23 22.85 7.30
C LEU A 576 11.06 22.37 5.84
N ALA A 577 12.18 22.11 5.17
CA ALA A 577 12.23 21.37 3.92
C ALA A 577 12.91 20.03 4.19
N MET A 578 12.21 18.93 3.92
CA MET A 578 12.79 17.60 3.93
C MET A 578 13.25 17.30 2.51
N CYS A 579 14.51 16.94 2.33
CA CYS A 579 15.11 16.69 1.03
C CYS A 579 15.74 15.31 0.98
N ALA A 580 15.75 14.70 -0.20
CA ALA A 580 16.44 13.44 -0.48
C ALA A 580 17.16 13.53 -1.83
N ARG A 581 18.23 12.75 -2.01
CA ARG A 581 18.99 12.76 -3.26
C ARG A 581 18.21 12.05 -4.36
N ASP A 582 18.36 12.51 -5.58
CA ASP A 582 17.62 11.95 -6.73
C ASP A 582 17.83 10.45 -6.87
N GLY A 583 19.08 9.98 -6.82
CA GLY A 583 19.37 8.55 -6.92
C GLY A 583 18.82 7.69 -5.76
N GLU A 584 18.56 8.26 -4.57
CA GLU A 584 17.90 7.51 -3.50
C GLU A 584 16.38 7.45 -3.69
N ILE A 585 15.80 8.52 -4.25
CA ILE A 585 14.38 8.58 -4.58
C ILE A 585 14.09 7.63 -5.75
N ASP A 586 14.91 7.64 -6.79
CA ASP A 586 14.75 6.77 -7.98
C ASP A 586 14.91 5.28 -7.60
N ALA A 587 15.72 4.98 -6.59
CA ALA A 587 15.86 3.64 -6.03
C ALA A 587 14.77 3.26 -5.01
N LEU A 588 13.79 4.15 -4.74
CA LEU A 588 12.73 4.00 -3.73
C LEU A 588 13.27 3.68 -2.32
N ASP A 589 14.45 4.21 -2.00
CA ASP A 589 15.18 3.87 -0.79
C ASP A 589 15.93 5.08 -0.21
N VAL A 590 15.15 6.03 0.31
CA VAL A 590 15.62 7.26 0.95
C VAL A 590 16.29 6.97 2.30
N ARG A 591 17.56 6.59 2.25
CA ARG A 591 18.37 6.24 3.44
C ARG A 591 18.94 7.47 4.15
N HIS A 592 19.17 8.57 3.43
CA HIS A 592 19.86 9.74 3.98
C HIS A 592 19.10 11.05 3.75
N PRO A 593 17.84 11.17 4.19
CA PRO A 593 17.11 12.44 4.09
C PRO A 593 17.76 13.53 4.93
N THR A 594 17.69 14.77 4.45
CA THR A 594 18.14 15.97 5.17
C THR A 594 16.96 16.88 5.49
N LEU A 595 17.01 17.52 6.66
CA LEU A 595 16.09 18.57 7.05
C LEU A 595 16.78 19.93 6.99
N HIS A 596 16.13 20.89 6.36
CA HIS A 596 16.56 22.28 6.29
C HIS A 596 15.52 23.16 6.98
N THR A 597 15.93 24.07 7.85
CA THR A 597 15.03 25.12 8.30
C THR A 597 14.73 26.06 7.15
N VAL A 598 13.48 26.49 6.99
CA VAL A 598 13.11 27.48 5.97
C VAL A 598 12.71 28.76 6.68
N ASP A 599 13.42 29.84 6.41
CA ASP A 599 13.02 31.16 6.90
C ASP A 599 11.69 31.58 6.26
N ARG A 600 10.67 31.87 7.06
CA ARG A 600 9.31 32.10 6.54
C ARG A 600 9.18 33.37 5.71
N ALA A 601 10.04 34.37 5.93
CA ALA A 601 9.98 35.65 5.23
C ALA A 601 10.77 35.63 3.91
N SER A 602 11.92 34.96 3.89
CA SER A 602 12.85 34.96 2.74
C SER A 602 12.92 33.64 1.97
N GLY A 603 12.39 32.54 2.51
CA GLY A 603 12.55 31.19 1.96
C GLY A 603 13.92 30.57 2.19
N ARG A 604 14.89 31.32 2.74
CA ARG A 604 16.29 30.88 2.84
C ARG A 604 16.42 29.57 3.60
N LEU A 605 17.03 28.57 2.95
CA LEU A 605 17.36 27.29 3.57
C LEU A 605 18.50 27.44 4.58
N GLY A 606 18.29 26.91 5.77
CA GLY A 606 19.34 26.66 6.74
C GLY A 606 20.21 25.48 6.32
N SER A 607 21.31 25.26 7.05
CA SER A 607 22.19 24.15 6.73
C SER A 607 21.56 22.79 7.11
N ALA A 608 21.90 21.78 6.33
CA ALA A 608 21.32 20.44 6.42
C ALA A 608 21.48 19.80 7.80
N LEU A 609 20.42 19.18 8.29
CA LEU A 609 20.41 18.24 9.41
C LEU A 609 20.12 16.84 8.86
N ALA A 610 21.14 15.98 8.83
CA ALA A 610 21.00 14.62 8.32
C ALA A 610 20.19 13.74 9.28
N VAL A 611 19.29 12.93 8.72
CA VAL A 611 18.48 11.94 9.44
C VAL A 611 18.74 10.56 8.85
N LYS A 612 18.75 9.51 9.69
CA LYS A 612 18.85 8.12 9.24
C LYS A 612 17.46 7.63 8.80
N GLY A 613 17.29 7.42 7.50
CA GLY A 613 16.07 6.91 6.88
C GLY A 613 16.04 5.38 6.70
N PRO A 614 14.99 4.83 6.07
CA PRO A 614 13.77 5.52 5.63
C PRO A 614 12.92 6.01 6.81
N VAL A 615 12.41 7.24 6.72
CA VAL A 615 11.62 7.89 7.79
C VAL A 615 10.45 8.68 7.23
N VAL A 616 9.35 8.75 7.99
CA VAL A 616 8.14 9.52 7.63
C VAL A 616 7.77 10.54 8.72
N PRO A 617 7.38 11.78 8.38
CA PRO A 617 7.00 12.79 9.35
C PRO A 617 5.59 12.57 9.90
N VAL A 618 5.48 12.48 11.23
CA VAL A 618 4.21 12.19 11.91
C VAL A 618 3.65 13.35 12.74
N GLY A 619 4.49 14.31 13.10
CA GLY A 619 4.07 15.50 13.84
C GLY A 619 5.23 16.18 14.55
N ALA A 620 4.93 16.98 15.57
CA ALA A 620 5.94 17.69 16.34
C ALA A 620 5.68 17.67 17.84
N THR A 621 6.75 17.72 18.63
CA THR A 621 6.70 17.83 20.09
C THR A 621 7.82 18.73 20.59
N GLY A 622 7.48 19.75 21.39
CA GLY A 622 8.45 20.72 21.90
C GLY A 622 9.25 21.43 20.80
N GLY A 623 8.65 21.71 19.63
CA GLY A 623 9.32 22.34 18.49
C GLY A 623 10.32 21.44 17.73
N ARG A 624 10.37 20.14 18.06
CA ARG A 624 11.13 19.10 17.36
C ARG A 624 10.20 18.34 16.42
N LEU A 625 10.69 17.98 15.24
CA LEU A 625 9.97 17.13 14.28
C LEU A 625 10.08 15.68 14.74
N ALA A 626 8.94 15.00 14.88
CA ALA A 626 8.88 13.57 15.11
C ALA A 626 8.75 12.85 13.77
N LEU A 627 9.67 11.93 13.54
CA LEU A 627 9.75 11.08 12.37
C LEU A 627 9.66 9.62 12.83
N LEU A 628 8.93 8.78 12.11
CA LEU A 628 8.93 7.32 12.33
C LEU A 628 9.87 6.65 11.35
N ARG A 629 10.74 5.78 11.86
CA ARG A 629 11.61 4.94 11.03
C ARG A 629 10.81 3.78 10.48
N VAL A 630 10.83 3.66 9.16
CA VAL A 630 10.11 2.63 8.43
C VAL A 630 10.89 1.33 8.48
N HIS A 631 10.23 0.26 8.94
CA HIS A 631 10.75 -1.10 8.86
C HIS A 631 10.45 -1.65 7.46
N LYS A 632 11.48 -2.16 6.77
CA LYS A 632 11.38 -2.77 5.45
C LYS A 632 11.73 -4.26 5.53
N GLU A 633 10.92 -5.10 4.90
CA GLU A 633 11.24 -6.50 4.59
C GLU A 633 11.26 -6.65 3.06
N GLY A 634 12.47 -6.70 2.48
CA GLY A 634 12.63 -6.57 1.03
C GLY A 634 12.18 -5.18 0.54
N PRO A 635 11.39 -5.08 -0.55
CA PRO A 635 10.84 -3.81 -1.02
C PRO A 635 9.62 -3.34 -0.19
N ALA A 636 9.03 -4.21 0.61
CA ALA A 636 7.78 -3.92 1.33
C ALA A 636 8.05 -3.19 2.65
N SER A 637 7.26 -2.14 2.93
CA SER A 637 7.16 -1.56 4.27
C SER A 637 6.23 -2.41 5.13
N THR A 638 6.71 -2.86 6.28
CA THR A 638 5.96 -3.74 7.21
C THR A 638 5.57 -3.04 8.52
N GLY A 639 5.95 -1.78 8.69
CA GLY A 639 5.55 -0.94 9.82
C GLY A 639 6.64 0.02 10.26
N TYR A 640 6.64 0.37 11.54
CA TYR A 640 7.58 1.31 12.16
C TYR A 640 8.32 0.65 13.33
N ASP A 641 9.63 0.82 13.39
CA ASP A 641 10.50 0.18 14.40
C ASP A 641 11.35 1.20 15.21
N GLY A 642 11.14 2.50 14.98
CA GLY A 642 11.89 3.56 15.65
C GLY A 642 11.23 4.93 15.54
N VAL A 643 11.59 5.84 16.45
CA VAL A 643 11.28 7.27 16.39
C VAL A 643 12.58 8.05 16.26
N ALA A 644 12.61 9.03 15.36
CA ALA A 644 13.65 10.04 15.29
C ALA A 644 13.06 11.41 15.63
N LEU A 645 13.60 12.04 16.68
CA LEU A 645 13.26 13.40 17.08
C LEU A 645 14.34 14.35 16.57
N ALA A 646 14.01 15.13 15.53
CA ALA A 646 14.91 16.11 14.95
C ALA A 646 14.62 17.50 15.55
N ASP A 647 15.61 18.05 16.26
CA ASP A 647 15.57 19.40 16.78
C ASP A 647 16.25 20.37 15.81
N PRO A 648 15.49 21.21 15.09
CA PRO A 648 16.08 22.18 14.17
C PRO A 648 16.83 23.31 14.86
N ALA A 649 16.53 23.62 16.13
CA ALA A 649 17.20 24.70 16.87
C ALA A 649 18.58 24.24 17.36
N THR A 650 18.67 23.04 17.96
CA THR A 650 19.96 22.52 18.43
C THR A 650 20.72 21.74 17.37
N ARG A 651 20.08 21.46 16.22
CA ARG A 651 20.61 20.62 15.13
C ARG A 651 21.04 19.23 15.60
N LYS A 652 20.22 18.62 16.45
CA LYS A 652 20.45 17.27 16.97
C LYS A 652 19.29 16.37 16.58
N VAL A 653 19.60 15.10 16.30
CA VAL A 653 18.59 14.06 16.10
C VAL A 653 18.79 13.01 17.19
N THR A 654 17.74 12.77 17.97
CA THR A 654 17.71 11.70 18.96
C THR A 654 16.91 10.53 18.38
N TYR A 655 17.42 9.31 18.55
CA TYR A 655 16.77 8.10 18.06
C TYR A 655 16.32 7.25 19.23
N ALA A 656 15.07 6.82 19.20
CA ALA A 656 14.49 5.91 20.18
C ALA A 656 13.99 4.66 19.45
N PRO A 657 14.55 3.46 19.71
CA PRO A 657 14.03 2.23 19.13
C PRO A 657 12.65 1.91 19.71
N LEU A 658 11.76 1.37 18.89
CA LEU A 658 10.49 0.84 19.36
C LEU A 658 10.68 -0.59 19.85
N ALA A 659 9.90 -1.00 20.86
CA ALA A 659 10.01 -2.33 21.46
C ALA A 659 9.68 -3.49 20.49
N ARG A 660 8.98 -3.19 19.39
CA ARG A 660 8.61 -4.08 18.30
C ARG A 660 8.30 -3.25 17.06
N THR A 661 8.13 -3.91 15.92
CA THR A 661 7.55 -3.27 14.74
C THR A 661 6.06 -3.03 14.96
N TYR A 662 5.62 -1.80 14.76
CA TYR A 662 4.20 -1.40 14.84
C TYR A 662 3.68 -1.16 13.43
N ASP A 663 2.65 -1.92 13.06
CA ASP A 663 1.92 -1.80 11.81
C ASP A 663 0.67 -0.91 11.99
N GLY A 664 0.27 -0.23 10.92
CA GLY A 664 -0.95 0.59 10.89
C GLY A 664 -0.70 2.08 10.67
N THR A 665 -1.73 2.88 10.94
CA THR A 665 -1.74 4.31 10.64
C THR A 665 -1.07 5.11 11.76
N PRO A 666 0.03 5.82 11.49
CA PRO A 666 0.66 6.65 12.49
C PRO A 666 0.00 8.03 12.57
N GLY A 667 0.09 8.66 13.73
CA GLY A 667 -0.15 10.09 13.87
C GLY A 667 0.27 10.60 15.23
N MET A 668 0.18 11.91 15.43
CA MET A 668 0.66 12.54 16.66
C MET A 668 -0.37 13.50 17.22
N ALA A 669 -0.59 13.44 18.52
CA ALA A 669 -1.48 14.32 19.26
C ALA A 669 -0.91 14.57 20.67
N GLY A 670 -0.99 15.81 21.16
CA GLY A 670 -0.50 16.15 22.51
C GLY A 670 0.95 15.73 22.77
N GLY A 671 1.82 15.80 21.75
CA GLY A 671 3.23 15.39 21.83
C GLY A 671 3.48 13.89 21.99
N THR A 672 2.45 13.04 21.87
CA THR A 672 2.54 11.58 21.92
C THR A 672 2.32 11.00 20.51
N VAL A 673 3.07 9.97 20.14
CA VAL A 673 2.87 9.23 18.89
C VAL A 673 1.81 8.16 19.11
N TYR A 674 0.91 8.00 18.15
CA TYR A 674 -0.09 6.95 18.13
C TYR A 674 0.07 6.12 16.88
N VAL A 675 -0.05 4.80 17.03
CA VAL A 675 -0.19 3.88 15.90
C VAL A 675 -1.49 3.12 16.08
N SER A 676 -2.41 3.28 15.12
CA SER A 676 -3.67 2.54 15.03
C SER A 676 -3.53 1.37 14.05
N GLY A 677 -3.50 0.15 14.57
CA GLY A 677 -3.46 -1.06 13.78
C GLY A 677 -4.80 -1.35 13.09
N GLN A 678 -4.77 -2.16 12.03
CA GLN A 678 -5.98 -2.56 11.29
C GLN A 678 -7.00 -3.28 12.16
N THR A 679 -6.54 -4.07 13.12
CA THR A 679 -7.40 -4.81 14.05
C THR A 679 -8.03 -3.93 15.13
N GLY A 680 -7.87 -2.60 15.07
CA GLY A 680 -8.43 -1.66 16.05
C GLY A 680 -7.60 -1.48 17.32
N ARG A 681 -6.39 -2.04 17.36
CA ARG A 681 -5.44 -1.78 18.46
C ARG A 681 -4.79 -0.41 18.30
N VAL A 682 -4.98 0.46 19.28
CA VAL A 682 -4.32 1.78 19.36
C VAL A 682 -3.19 1.71 20.39
N THR A 683 -1.98 2.10 19.99
CA THR A 683 -0.83 2.18 20.89
C THR A 683 -0.30 3.59 20.99
N ALA A 684 -0.23 4.12 22.21
CA ALA A 684 0.40 5.39 22.51
C ALA A 684 1.88 5.16 22.84
N ILE A 685 2.75 5.91 22.18
CA ILE A 685 4.20 5.77 22.23
C ILE A 685 4.77 7.13 22.63
N ASP A 686 5.60 7.13 23.67
CA ASP A 686 6.42 8.29 24.00
C ASP A 686 7.54 8.44 22.95
N PRO A 687 7.57 9.54 22.17
CA PRO A 687 8.58 9.70 21.13
C PRO A 687 10.00 9.90 21.67
N GLU A 688 10.18 10.29 22.94
CA GLU A 688 11.51 10.47 23.52
C GLU A 688 12.17 9.14 23.87
N SER A 689 11.41 8.24 24.50
CA SER A 689 11.93 6.94 24.96
C SER A 689 11.63 5.78 24.00
N GLY A 690 10.70 5.94 23.06
CA GLY A 690 10.20 4.87 22.19
C GLY A 690 9.33 3.84 22.91
N ARG A 691 9.04 4.05 24.21
CA ARG A 691 8.25 3.12 25.02
C ARG A 691 6.76 3.35 24.82
N ALA A 692 6.00 2.27 24.81
CA ALA A 692 4.55 2.35 24.85
C ALA A 692 4.11 2.91 26.21
N LYS A 693 3.35 4.02 26.20
CA LYS A 693 2.67 4.58 27.37
C LYS A 693 1.48 3.72 27.76
N TRP A 694 0.73 3.26 26.75
CA TRP A 694 -0.37 2.32 26.87
C TRP A 694 -0.70 1.72 25.49
N SER A 695 -1.35 0.56 25.49
CA SER A 695 -1.90 -0.07 24.29
C SER A 695 -3.30 -0.60 24.60
N ARG A 696 -4.25 -0.37 23.69
CA ARG A 696 -5.67 -0.62 23.93
C ARG A 696 -6.32 -1.21 22.69
N GLN A 697 -7.06 -2.30 22.89
CA GLN A 697 -7.94 -2.84 21.87
C GLN A 697 -9.20 -1.99 21.82
N THR A 698 -9.56 -1.52 20.63
CA THR A 698 -10.74 -0.69 20.40
C THR A 698 -11.62 -1.33 19.33
N ALA A 699 -12.86 -0.88 19.23
CA ALA A 699 -13.80 -1.33 18.21
C ALA A 699 -13.63 -0.59 16.86
N VAL A 700 -12.71 0.38 16.75
CA VAL A 700 -12.46 1.12 15.49
C VAL A 700 -11.34 0.46 14.69
N GLU A 701 -11.69 -0.46 13.81
CA GLU A 701 -10.77 -1.12 12.90
C GLU A 701 -10.31 -0.19 11.78
N GLY A 702 -9.05 -0.32 11.35
CA GLY A 702 -8.45 0.56 10.34
C GLY A 702 -8.55 2.04 10.72
N ALA A 703 -8.44 2.36 12.02
CA ALA A 703 -8.69 3.71 12.49
C ALA A 703 -7.72 4.72 11.87
N SER A 704 -8.25 5.89 11.53
CA SER A 704 -7.46 7.04 11.11
C SER A 704 -6.47 7.48 12.19
N GLY A 705 -5.53 8.36 11.83
CA GLY A 705 -4.73 9.07 12.82
C GLY A 705 -5.59 9.78 13.90
N PRO A 706 -5.02 10.11 15.07
CA PRO A 706 -5.73 10.70 16.19
C PRO A 706 -6.20 12.13 15.88
N ALA A 707 -7.38 12.49 16.38
CA ALA A 707 -7.81 13.88 16.53
C ALA A 707 -7.78 14.27 18.00
N ALA A 708 -7.06 15.35 18.33
CA ALA A 708 -6.94 15.85 19.68
C ALA A 708 -8.18 16.68 20.06
N GLY A 709 -8.88 16.25 21.11
CA GLY A 709 -9.79 17.11 21.88
C GLY A 709 -9.11 17.63 23.15
N GLU A 710 -9.83 18.43 23.92
CA GLU A 710 -9.30 19.02 25.15
C GLU A 710 -9.04 17.98 26.25
N ARG A 711 -9.92 16.96 26.37
CA ARG A 711 -9.84 15.92 27.41
C ARG A 711 -9.87 14.49 26.87
N ALA A 712 -9.90 14.33 25.56
CA ALA A 712 -10.04 13.04 24.88
C ALA A 712 -9.28 13.03 23.56
N LEU A 713 -8.90 11.83 23.11
CA LEU A 713 -8.43 11.56 21.77
C LEU A 713 -9.50 10.82 21.01
N TYR A 714 -9.78 11.26 19.79
CA TYR A 714 -10.78 10.63 18.95
C TYR A 714 -10.11 9.87 17.82
N PHE A 715 -10.56 8.65 17.61
CA PHE A 715 -10.19 7.80 16.48
C PHE A 715 -11.47 7.34 15.80
N SER A 716 -11.41 7.15 14.49
CA SER A 716 -12.58 6.70 13.73
C SER A 716 -12.22 5.76 12.59
N SER A 717 -13.12 4.84 12.29
CA SER A 717 -13.06 3.93 11.15
C SER A 717 -13.70 4.53 9.89
N ALA A 718 -13.55 3.85 8.74
CA ALA A 718 -14.26 4.20 7.51
C ALA A 718 -15.79 4.08 7.63
N THR A 719 -16.28 3.22 8.52
CA THR A 719 -17.73 3.10 8.81
C THR A 719 -18.30 4.26 9.63
N GLY A 720 -17.47 5.23 10.04
CA GLY A 720 -17.88 6.32 10.90
C GLY A 720 -18.09 5.91 12.36
N ARG A 721 -17.58 4.75 12.78
CA ARG A 721 -17.48 4.44 14.20
C ARG A 721 -16.43 5.35 14.82
N VAL A 722 -16.71 5.92 15.99
CA VAL A 722 -15.76 6.75 16.76
C VAL A 722 -15.51 6.14 18.11
N VAL A 723 -14.26 6.14 18.55
CA VAL A 723 -13.88 5.90 19.95
C VAL A 723 -13.22 7.15 20.53
N ALA A 724 -13.60 7.50 21.75
CA ALA A 724 -12.91 8.49 22.55
C ALA A 724 -12.06 7.80 23.62
N LEU A 725 -10.76 8.12 23.64
CA LEU A 725 -9.80 7.56 24.57
C LEU A 725 -9.25 8.65 25.49
N SER A 726 -9.02 8.31 26.75
CA SER A 726 -8.21 9.13 27.66
C SER A 726 -6.78 9.24 27.12
N PRO A 727 -6.22 10.45 26.91
CA PRO A 727 -4.87 10.62 26.37
C PRO A 727 -3.79 9.98 27.26
N SER A 728 -3.98 10.01 28.58
CA SER A 728 -3.00 9.54 29.57
C SER A 728 -3.07 8.04 29.83
N THR A 729 -4.27 7.47 29.93
CA THR A 729 -4.48 6.07 30.35
C THR A 729 -4.92 5.14 29.22
N GLY A 730 -5.37 5.70 28.09
CA GLY A 730 -6.00 4.94 27.01
C GLY A 730 -7.37 4.37 27.38
N GLU A 731 -7.94 4.72 28.53
CA GLU A 731 -9.28 4.30 28.92
C GLU A 731 -10.31 4.73 27.88
N ILE A 732 -11.20 3.83 27.50
CA ILE A 732 -12.30 4.14 26.58
C ILE A 732 -13.32 4.96 27.36
N LEU A 733 -13.45 6.24 26.99
CA LEU A 733 -14.42 7.16 27.57
C LEU A 733 -15.82 6.88 27.03
N TRP A 734 -15.90 6.57 25.72
CA TRP A 734 -17.11 6.15 25.03
C TRP A 734 -16.77 5.67 23.61
N THR A 735 -17.72 4.95 23.00
CA THR A 735 -17.68 4.48 21.62
C THR A 735 -19.05 4.74 20.98
N THR A 736 -19.09 5.01 19.68
CA THR A 736 -20.35 5.08 18.91
C THR A 736 -20.58 3.82 18.09
N ASP A 737 -21.79 3.64 17.58
CA ASP A 737 -22.05 2.64 16.54
C ASP A 737 -21.51 3.08 15.17
N PRO A 738 -21.26 2.13 14.25
CA PRO A 738 -21.00 2.47 12.86
C PRO A 738 -22.20 3.22 12.28
N ARG A 739 -21.93 4.19 11.40
CA ARG A 739 -22.96 5.05 10.81
C ARG A 739 -23.28 4.68 9.36
N VAL A 740 -22.36 3.99 8.69
CA VAL A 740 -22.55 3.45 7.35
C VAL A 740 -22.09 2.01 7.33
N ASP A 741 -22.76 1.20 6.52
CA ASP A 741 -22.27 -0.13 6.15
C ASP A 741 -21.08 0.06 5.20
N GLY A 742 -19.94 -0.50 5.56
CA GLY A 742 -18.68 -0.33 4.82
C GLY A 742 -17.55 -1.16 5.43
N LEU A 743 -16.48 -1.33 4.67
CA LEU A 743 -15.30 -2.09 5.09
C LEU A 743 -14.40 -1.30 6.06
N THR A 744 -13.40 -1.98 6.63
CA THR A 744 -12.41 -1.37 7.51
C THR A 744 -11.56 -0.34 6.74
N GLY A 745 -11.24 0.77 7.40
CA GLY A 745 -10.54 1.89 6.76
C GLY A 745 -9.10 1.56 6.36
N GLU A 746 -8.58 2.32 5.40
CA GLU A 746 -7.22 2.19 4.88
C GLU A 746 -6.12 2.44 5.93
N GLN A 747 -4.98 1.77 5.76
CA GLN A 747 -3.77 2.09 6.50
C GLN A 747 -3.12 3.36 5.93
N GLY A 748 -2.61 4.24 6.80
CA GLY A 748 -1.89 5.46 6.41
C GLY A 748 -2.77 6.70 6.20
N SER A 749 -4.09 6.61 6.42
CA SER A 749 -5.00 7.75 6.24
C SER A 749 -4.91 8.80 7.37
N GLY A 750 -4.94 10.08 7.01
CA GLY A 750 -5.10 11.19 7.96
C GLY A 750 -6.40 11.12 8.79
N PRO A 751 -6.51 11.87 9.89
CA PRO A 751 -7.65 11.82 10.82
C PRO A 751 -8.98 12.08 10.09
N ARG A 752 -9.97 11.21 10.28
CA ARG A 752 -11.33 11.41 9.76
C ARG A 752 -12.23 12.15 10.74
N VAL A 753 -11.77 12.34 11.98
CA VAL A 753 -12.42 13.17 12.98
C VAL A 753 -11.82 14.57 12.95
N THR A 754 -12.68 15.57 12.90
CA THR A 754 -12.33 16.99 13.03
C THR A 754 -13.09 17.57 14.22
N VAL A 755 -12.39 18.23 15.13
CA VAL A 755 -13.02 19.00 16.20
C VAL A 755 -13.30 20.40 15.65
N ALA A 756 -14.56 20.81 15.61
CA ALA A 756 -14.98 22.12 15.10
C ALA A 756 -16.04 22.74 16.04
N GLY A 757 -15.72 23.89 16.64
CA GLY A 757 -16.63 24.61 17.51
C GLY A 757 -17.20 23.81 18.68
N GLY A 758 -16.47 22.82 19.23
CA GLY A 758 -16.98 21.94 20.30
C GLY A 758 -17.78 20.71 19.82
N ALA A 759 -18.10 20.62 18.53
CA ALA A 759 -18.65 19.43 17.90
C ALA A 759 -17.55 18.55 17.29
N LEU A 760 -17.80 17.25 17.19
CA LEU A 760 -17.01 16.33 16.37
C LEU A 760 -17.68 16.20 15.02
N VAL A 761 -16.95 16.48 13.96
CA VAL A 761 -17.34 16.16 12.58
C VAL A 761 -16.54 14.97 12.13
N VAL A 762 -17.22 13.95 11.64
CA VAL A 762 -16.60 12.68 11.27
C VAL A 762 -16.92 12.36 9.83
N ALA A 763 -15.87 12.05 9.07
CA ALA A 763 -15.98 11.57 7.70
C ALA A 763 -16.01 10.04 7.65
N ALA A 764 -17.00 9.51 6.97
CA ALA A 764 -17.18 8.09 6.70
C ALA A 764 -17.34 7.84 5.20
N ASP A 765 -17.41 6.56 4.85
CA ASP A 765 -17.56 6.09 3.48
C ASP A 765 -18.77 6.72 2.75
N LYS A 766 -18.71 6.70 1.41
CA LYS A 766 -19.69 7.33 0.50
C LYS A 766 -19.84 8.83 0.72
N ASN A 767 -18.75 9.50 1.12
CA ASN A 767 -18.71 10.93 1.45
C ASN A 767 -19.77 11.34 2.49
N THR A 768 -20.05 10.45 3.45
CA THR A 768 -21.00 10.73 4.53
C THR A 768 -20.28 11.46 5.66
N LEU A 769 -20.80 12.62 6.02
CA LEU A 769 -20.38 13.39 7.18
C LEU A 769 -21.47 13.34 8.24
N PHE A 770 -21.09 13.29 9.50
CA PHE A 770 -21.99 13.49 10.61
C PHE A 770 -21.30 14.27 11.70
N ALA A 771 -22.09 15.04 12.45
CA ALA A 771 -21.61 15.78 13.59
C ALA A 771 -22.43 15.54 14.84
N PHE A 772 -21.76 15.55 15.99
CA PHE A 772 -22.38 15.41 17.30
C PHE A 772 -21.56 16.12 18.38
N ASP A 773 -22.19 16.43 19.52
CA ASP A 773 -21.52 16.98 20.71
C ASP A 773 -20.64 15.90 21.34
N ALA A 774 -19.34 16.14 21.46
CA ALA A 774 -18.39 15.20 22.06
C ALA A 774 -18.75 14.81 23.51
N ARG A 775 -19.48 15.69 24.22
CA ARG A 775 -19.92 15.49 25.61
C ARG A 775 -21.22 14.70 25.71
N LYS A 776 -21.97 14.60 24.60
CA LYS A 776 -23.21 13.83 24.48
C LYS A 776 -23.10 12.92 23.26
N PRO A 777 -22.17 11.94 23.29
CA PRO A 777 -22.00 11.03 22.18
C PRO A 777 -23.31 10.27 21.92
N PRO A 778 -23.62 9.96 20.65
CA PRO A 778 -24.77 9.15 20.32
C PRO A 778 -24.69 7.82 21.05
N LYS A 779 -25.79 7.42 21.71
CA LYS A 779 -25.84 6.11 22.38
C LYS A 779 -25.77 4.99 21.37
N SER A 780 -25.07 3.92 21.73
CA SER A 780 -25.19 2.65 21.01
C SER A 780 -26.61 2.11 21.17
N GLY A 781 -27.25 1.77 20.05
CA GLY A 781 -28.63 1.30 19.97
C GLY A 781 -28.73 -0.21 19.89
#